data_AF-A0A914I7F9-F1
#
_entry.id   AF-A0A914I7F9-F1
#
_cell.length_a   1.000
_cell.length_b   1.000
_cell.length_c   1.000
_cell.angle_alpha   90.00
_cell.angle_beta   90.00
_cell.angle_gamma   90.00
#
_symmetry.space_group_name_H-M   'P 1'
#
loop_
_entity.id
_entity.type
_entity.pdbx_description
1 polymer ?
#
loop_
_entity_poly.entity_id
_entity_poly.type
_entity_poly.pdbx_seq_one_letter_code
_entity_poly.pdbx_strand_id
1 'polypeptide(L)'
;MSHRKFSAPRHGSMGFTPKKRAKRHRGKVKAFPKDDPSKPIHLTAFIAYKAGMSHIVRDVDKLGSKVHKKEVVEAVTVLETPPMVIVGVVGYIETPRGPRPLKTVFAEHLSEDCKRRFYKNWYKCKKKAFTKYAKKWQDEAGQKSIDTDLNKIKKYCAYVRVIAHTQMKLMKHRNKKAHIMEIQINGGTIAEKVDWAREHFEKQVPVEQVFEKDEMIDCIGITKGKGFKGVTSRWHTKKLPRKTHKGLRKVACIGAWHPSRVSFTVARAGQKGYHHRTEVNKKIYRIGKSCLAPDGKKNGTTELDVTDKTINPMGGFPHYGLVNQDFLMIRGCCIGCVKRPITLRKSLISQTKRFAYEKINLKFIDTSSKFGHGRFQTKFAKKQLLDYSINFLAPVMLTPFFRVAQDERFLLLSIRARHCSLRDAELSYEGRTFLFHAKPYFLRLFLPADVVDDESGTCEYDAEEGVFTVRVPKKTPGEHFPRLEMLSELLQPQEPNAQRLVEELDTEVGDDDIDCFAQQCLTENEPSTSSSTLKQFGYGFGWRRHGVLGRLLADIGQELPVDLDDPDGTPIDDRLGRLHAFDTDHFRAQHYLADLHEPDLSQVEAMAFDPFQNGHFELSEQDLDDLKDLPRRKLPNFPRETTEQIARSLIDILFGFLYDFRTTLGEHSVETGWTISRLCPSLTFLLRWPSTREAVRCVVRHSLVLPLYRNWALALRVCRDVCEVFKIGPVAVLHCLLTVRRLFNRGDEFRYLFNQLFMDELCLWVQAVPEGIVQKLGEELKTELDKLTKADITELDLDTIEVEAKLALLKPLDSDDEEEETK
;
A
#
# COMPACT_ATOMS: atom_id res chain seq x y z
N MET A 1 -40.43 -12.75 40.20
CA MET A 1 -39.72 -13.64 39.26
C MET A 1 -39.15 -14.80 40.04
N SER A 2 -39.43 -16.04 39.61
CA SER A 2 -38.96 -17.30 40.23
C SER A 2 -37.51 -17.63 39.77
N HIS A 3 -37.23 -18.86 39.38
CA HIS A 3 -35.96 -19.30 38.82
C HIS A 3 -35.66 -18.67 37.44
N ARG A 4 -34.42 -18.86 36.97
CA ARG A 4 -33.97 -18.36 35.66
C ARG A 4 -34.78 -19.02 34.53
N LYS A 5 -35.56 -18.23 33.79
CA LYS A 5 -36.47 -18.70 32.71
C LYS A 5 -35.79 -19.52 31.61
N PHE A 6 -34.55 -19.18 31.23
CA PHE A 6 -33.78 -19.91 30.21
C PHE A 6 -32.37 -20.24 30.69
N SER A 7 -32.00 -21.51 30.63
CA SER A 7 -30.65 -21.99 30.92
C SER A 7 -29.65 -21.45 29.90
N ALA A 8 -28.49 -20.99 30.38
CA ALA A 8 -27.34 -20.74 29.51
C ALA A 8 -26.03 -20.89 30.29
N PRO A 9 -24.91 -21.17 29.58
CA PRO A 9 -23.62 -21.36 30.21
C PRO A 9 -23.17 -20.15 31.05
N ARG A 10 -22.28 -20.43 31.98
CA ARG A 10 -21.65 -19.40 32.80
C ARG A 10 -20.69 -18.55 31.97
N HIS A 11 -20.79 -17.23 32.07
CA HIS A 11 -19.84 -16.31 31.44
C HIS A 11 -18.49 -16.31 32.17
N GLY A 12 -17.50 -16.96 31.56
CA GLY A 12 -16.10 -16.97 31.97
C GLY A 12 -15.76 -17.98 33.09
N SER A 13 -14.56 -18.56 32.97
CA SER A 13 -14.07 -19.58 33.91
C SER A 13 -13.65 -19.00 35.27
N MET A 14 -14.02 -19.73 36.34
CA MET A 14 -13.67 -19.40 37.72
C MET A 14 -12.32 -19.97 38.18
N GLY A 15 -11.81 -21.02 37.53
CA GLY A 15 -10.47 -21.57 37.81
C GLY A 15 -9.33 -20.58 37.52
N PHE A 16 -9.64 -19.49 36.81
CA PHE A 16 -8.71 -18.41 36.51
C PHE A 16 -8.93 -17.14 37.35
N THR A 17 -9.74 -17.23 38.41
CA THR A 17 -9.83 -16.18 39.44
C THR A 17 -8.71 -16.35 40.48
N PRO A 18 -8.20 -15.26 41.09
CA PRO A 18 -8.53 -13.86 40.84
C PRO A 18 -7.95 -13.32 39.51
N LYS A 19 -8.75 -12.58 38.75
CA LYS A 19 -8.34 -11.92 37.48
C LYS A 19 -7.63 -10.59 37.75
N LYS A 20 -6.40 -10.65 38.27
CA LYS A 20 -5.54 -9.50 38.63
C LYS A 20 -4.25 -9.44 37.82
N ARG A 21 -3.52 -8.32 37.90
CA ARG A 21 -2.17 -8.20 37.30
C ARG A 21 -1.22 -9.20 37.96
N ALA A 22 -0.44 -9.90 37.16
CA ALA A 22 0.63 -10.77 37.65
C ALA A 22 1.74 -9.92 38.32
N LYS A 23 2.24 -10.38 39.47
CA LYS A 23 3.30 -9.67 40.22
C LYS A 23 4.67 -9.77 39.55
N ARG A 24 4.97 -10.91 38.93
CA ARG A 24 6.20 -11.11 38.13
C ARG A 24 5.95 -10.68 36.69
N HIS A 25 6.99 -10.33 35.94
CA HIS A 25 6.91 -10.04 34.51
C HIS A 25 7.10 -11.28 33.62
N ARG A 26 7.75 -12.31 34.15
CA ARG A 26 7.94 -13.61 33.49
C ARG A 26 6.94 -14.63 34.03
N GLY A 27 6.62 -15.63 33.20
CA GLY A 27 6.04 -16.89 33.66
C GLY A 27 6.83 -17.51 34.82
N LYS A 28 6.16 -17.80 35.94
CA LYS A 28 6.72 -18.68 36.98
C LYS A 28 6.30 -20.12 36.65
N VAL A 29 7.26 -21.03 36.59
CA VAL A 29 6.98 -22.47 36.58
C VAL A 29 6.50 -22.86 37.98
N LYS A 30 5.25 -23.31 38.09
CA LYS A 30 4.67 -23.72 39.38
C LYS A 30 4.90 -25.20 39.70
N ALA A 31 5.03 -26.03 38.66
CA ALA A 31 5.30 -27.45 38.73
C ALA A 31 6.25 -27.82 37.58
N PHE A 32 7.19 -28.72 37.81
CA PHE A 32 8.05 -29.30 36.78
C PHE A 32 7.55 -30.70 36.43
N PRO A 33 7.97 -31.27 35.27
CA PRO A 33 7.68 -32.67 34.96
C PRO A 33 8.16 -33.58 36.09
N LYS A 34 7.41 -34.66 36.34
CA LYS A 34 7.80 -35.66 37.33
C LYS A 34 9.16 -36.25 36.93
N ASP A 35 10.02 -36.42 37.93
CA ASP A 35 11.35 -36.95 37.74
C ASP A 35 11.32 -38.48 37.56
N ASP A 36 12.25 -38.97 36.74
CA ASP A 36 12.41 -40.38 36.38
C ASP A 36 13.91 -40.69 36.36
N PRO A 37 14.47 -41.28 37.44
CA PRO A 37 15.90 -41.53 37.57
C PRO A 37 16.49 -42.45 36.50
N SER A 38 15.66 -43.26 35.82
CA SER A 38 16.13 -44.18 34.77
C SER A 38 16.57 -43.47 33.48
N LYS A 39 16.12 -42.22 33.28
CA LYS A 39 16.42 -41.42 32.08
C LYS A 39 17.74 -40.68 32.23
N PRO A 40 18.41 -40.34 31.12
CA PRO A 40 19.59 -39.50 31.16
C PRO A 40 19.27 -38.12 31.75
N ILE A 41 20.29 -37.51 32.37
CA ILE A 41 20.19 -36.18 32.96
C ILE A 41 19.85 -35.15 31.89
N HIS A 42 18.79 -34.37 32.12
CA HIS A 42 18.36 -33.32 31.20
C HIS A 42 17.67 -32.16 31.91
N LEU A 43 17.64 -31.01 31.24
CA LEU A 43 16.89 -29.84 31.67
C LEU A 43 15.42 -29.92 31.24
N THR A 44 14.55 -29.28 32.03
CA THR A 44 13.09 -29.38 31.84
C THR A 44 12.42 -28.09 31.38
N ALA A 45 13.15 -26.97 31.33
CA ALA A 45 12.60 -25.67 31.00
C ALA A 45 13.65 -24.73 30.40
N PHE A 46 13.18 -23.71 29.67
CA PHE A 46 14.02 -22.70 29.02
C PHE A 46 13.30 -21.34 29.00
N ILE A 47 14.02 -20.24 28.74
CA ILE A 47 13.41 -18.92 28.52
C ILE A 47 13.60 -18.49 27.07
N ALA A 48 12.50 -18.18 26.41
CA ALA A 48 12.47 -17.63 25.07
C ALA A 48 11.83 -16.23 25.06
N TYR A 49 11.99 -15.50 23.97
CA TYR A 49 11.41 -14.17 23.76
C TYR A 49 10.52 -14.20 22.53
N LYS A 50 9.27 -13.76 22.69
CA LYS A 50 8.33 -13.75 21.57
C LYS A 50 8.74 -12.72 20.53
N ALA A 51 9.23 -13.16 19.38
CA ALA A 51 9.68 -12.30 18.29
C ALA A 51 8.51 -11.82 17.43
N GLY A 52 7.68 -12.75 16.98
CA GLY A 52 6.55 -12.44 16.11
C GLY A 52 5.77 -13.70 15.74
N MET A 53 4.94 -13.57 14.71
CA MET A 53 4.19 -14.67 14.13
C MET A 53 4.33 -14.65 12.61
N SER A 54 4.33 -15.82 12.00
CA SER A 54 4.21 -16.00 10.56
C SER A 54 3.26 -17.17 10.29
N HIS A 55 3.19 -17.63 9.05
CA HIS A 55 2.53 -18.88 8.69
C HIS A 55 3.47 -19.77 7.89
N ILE A 56 3.18 -21.06 7.91
CA ILE A 56 3.89 -22.10 7.16
C ILE A 56 2.91 -22.89 6.32
N VAL A 57 3.42 -23.54 5.28
CA VAL A 57 2.72 -24.61 4.57
C VAL A 57 3.40 -25.93 4.93
N ARG A 58 2.59 -26.95 5.18
CA ARG A 58 3.06 -28.32 5.37
C ARG A 58 2.03 -29.30 4.84
N ASP A 59 2.48 -30.51 4.56
CA ASP A 59 1.57 -31.64 4.37
C ASP A 59 1.08 -32.16 5.71
N VAL A 60 -0.20 -32.53 5.75
CA VAL A 60 -0.80 -33.13 6.95
C VAL A 60 -0.84 -34.64 6.82
N ASP A 61 -0.07 -35.33 7.67
CA ASP A 61 -0.12 -36.77 7.77
C ASP A 61 -1.07 -37.21 8.91
N LYS A 62 -2.37 -37.22 8.59
CA LYS A 62 -3.42 -37.70 9.53
C LYS A 62 -4.39 -38.66 8.88
N LEU A 63 -4.11 -39.96 8.95
CA LEU A 63 -5.01 -41.01 8.49
C LEU A 63 -6.45 -40.82 9.04
N GLY A 64 -7.44 -40.86 8.15
CA GLY A 64 -8.85 -40.64 8.45
C GLY A 64 -9.32 -39.17 8.40
N SER A 65 -8.41 -38.22 8.18
CA SER A 65 -8.76 -36.80 8.00
C SER A 65 -9.00 -36.45 6.53
N LYS A 66 -9.97 -35.56 6.24
CA LYS A 66 -10.18 -35.00 4.88
C LYS A 66 -8.98 -34.24 4.32
N VAL A 67 -8.07 -33.82 5.20
CA VAL A 67 -6.83 -33.10 4.86
C VAL A 67 -5.59 -34.01 4.87
N HIS A 68 -5.74 -35.34 4.97
CA HIS A 68 -4.60 -36.25 4.87
C HIS A 68 -3.90 -36.09 3.51
N LYS A 69 -2.57 -35.96 3.52
CA LYS A 69 -1.71 -35.70 2.35
C LYS A 69 -2.11 -34.45 1.55
N LYS A 70 -2.76 -33.49 2.21
CA LYS A 70 -3.03 -32.16 1.64
C LYS A 70 -2.18 -31.12 2.32
N GLU A 71 -1.86 -30.07 1.56
CA GLU A 71 -1.19 -28.89 2.07
C GLU A 71 -2.14 -28.09 2.96
N VAL A 72 -1.64 -27.71 4.13
CA VAL A 72 -2.37 -26.87 5.07
C VAL A 72 -1.49 -25.72 5.50
N VAL A 73 -2.08 -24.52 5.45
CA VAL A 73 -1.47 -23.33 6.02
C VAL A 73 -1.73 -23.31 7.53
N GLU A 74 -0.67 -23.25 8.33
CA GLU A 74 -0.78 -23.11 9.78
C GLU A 74 -0.02 -21.88 10.27
N ALA A 75 -0.65 -21.10 11.13
CA ALA A 75 0.01 -19.99 11.81
C ALA A 75 1.03 -20.54 12.81
N VAL A 76 2.19 -19.88 12.89
CA VAL A 76 3.28 -20.22 13.82
C VAL A 76 3.76 -18.98 14.56
N THR A 77 4.18 -19.16 15.81
CA THR A 77 4.89 -18.12 16.58
C THR A 77 6.38 -18.42 16.56
N VAL A 78 7.19 -17.41 16.26
CA VAL A 78 8.65 -17.48 16.37
C VAL A 78 9.08 -16.94 17.73
N LEU A 79 9.82 -17.76 18.49
CA LEU A 79 10.38 -17.41 19.78
C LEU A 79 11.91 -17.43 19.68
N GLU A 80 12.57 -16.28 19.84
CA GLU A 80 14.02 -16.21 19.89
C GLU A 80 14.54 -16.75 21.24
N THR A 81 15.55 -17.59 21.20
CA THR A 81 16.08 -18.36 22.32
C THR A 81 17.59 -18.16 22.40
N PRO A 82 18.08 -17.00 22.90
CA PRO A 82 19.50 -16.85 23.18
C PRO A 82 19.95 -17.94 24.18
N PRO A 83 21.16 -18.51 24.03
CA PRO A 83 21.66 -19.54 24.92
C PRO A 83 21.65 -19.07 26.38
N MET A 84 21.25 -19.96 27.29
CA MET A 84 21.18 -19.68 28.71
C MET A 84 22.48 -20.07 29.40
N VAL A 85 22.95 -19.28 30.37
CA VAL A 85 24.15 -19.59 31.16
C VAL A 85 23.73 -20.13 32.51
N ILE A 86 24.26 -21.28 32.92
CA ILE A 86 24.05 -21.83 34.26
C ILE A 86 25.05 -21.16 35.21
N VAL A 87 24.56 -20.59 36.31
CA VAL A 87 25.36 -19.80 37.26
C VAL A 87 25.25 -20.29 38.69
N GLY A 88 24.58 -21.42 38.92
CA GLY A 88 24.47 -22.01 40.25
C GLY A 88 23.50 -23.17 40.31
N VAL A 89 23.39 -23.78 41.49
CA VAL A 89 22.51 -24.91 41.80
C VAL A 89 21.85 -24.69 43.16
N VAL A 90 20.60 -25.13 43.28
CA VAL A 90 19.80 -25.11 44.51
C VAL A 90 19.32 -26.53 44.79
N GLY A 91 19.62 -27.02 45.99
CA GLY A 91 19.05 -28.25 46.51
C GLY A 91 17.76 -28.00 47.29
N TYR A 92 16.73 -28.79 47.02
CA TYR A 92 15.47 -28.78 47.76
C TYR A 92 15.32 -30.07 48.56
N ILE A 93 15.17 -29.93 49.88
CA ILE A 93 14.82 -31.02 50.78
C ILE A 93 13.31 -31.15 50.85
N GLU A 94 12.82 -32.40 50.81
CA GLU A 94 11.41 -32.69 51.01
C GLU A 94 11.08 -32.62 52.50
N THR A 95 10.04 -31.86 52.84
CA THR A 95 9.56 -31.73 54.23
C THR A 95 8.05 -31.95 54.24
N PRO A 96 7.43 -32.28 55.40
CA PRO A 96 5.97 -32.45 55.48
C PRO A 96 5.17 -31.21 55.03
N ARG A 97 5.78 -30.02 55.02
CA ARG A 97 5.16 -28.76 54.54
C ARG A 97 5.44 -28.48 53.06
N GLY A 98 6.09 -29.40 52.35
CA GLY A 98 6.53 -29.28 50.97
C GLY A 98 8.04 -29.07 50.81
N PRO A 99 8.53 -28.95 49.56
CA PRO A 99 9.96 -28.82 49.28
C PRO A 99 10.50 -27.46 49.76
N ARG A 100 11.55 -27.47 50.57
CA ARG A 100 12.23 -26.28 51.10
C ARG A 100 13.64 -26.19 50.51
N PRO A 101 14.13 -24.99 50.10
CA PRO A 101 15.52 -24.84 49.68
C PRO A 101 16.45 -25.10 50.87
N LEU A 102 17.42 -26.01 50.70
CA LEU A 102 18.41 -26.36 51.71
C LEU A 102 19.66 -25.50 51.57
N LYS A 103 20.29 -25.55 50.39
CA LYS A 103 21.51 -24.82 50.05
C LYS A 103 21.49 -24.36 48.61
N THR A 104 22.15 -23.23 48.38
CA THR A 104 22.37 -22.64 47.05
C THR A 104 23.86 -22.41 46.87
N VAL A 105 24.42 -22.99 45.82
CA VAL A 105 25.82 -22.79 45.41
C VAL A 105 25.81 -22.00 44.10
N PHE A 106 26.61 -20.96 44.00
CA PHE A 106 26.78 -20.16 42.78
C PHE A 106 28.13 -20.44 42.14
N ALA A 107 28.24 -20.23 40.84
CA ALA A 107 29.51 -20.26 40.12
C ALA A 107 30.45 -19.12 40.56
N GLU A 108 31.71 -19.18 40.15
CA GLU A 108 32.72 -18.17 40.49
C GLU A 108 32.46 -16.87 39.73
N HIS A 109 32.34 -16.96 38.41
CA HIS A 109 32.21 -15.84 37.50
C HIS A 109 30.75 -15.62 37.08
N LEU A 110 30.09 -14.67 37.75
CA LEU A 110 28.78 -14.19 37.31
C LEU A 110 28.92 -13.01 36.34
N SER A 111 28.29 -13.15 35.17
CA SER A 111 28.18 -12.09 34.17
C SER A 111 27.55 -10.80 34.73
N GLU A 112 27.92 -9.66 34.15
CA GLU A 112 27.36 -8.35 34.53
C GLU A 112 25.82 -8.32 34.39
N ASP A 113 25.29 -8.95 33.33
CA ASP A 113 23.85 -9.00 33.03
C ASP A 113 23.08 -9.75 34.11
N CYS A 114 23.68 -10.81 34.66
CA CYS A 114 23.17 -11.55 35.81
C CYS A 114 23.23 -10.69 37.08
N LYS A 115 24.37 -10.03 37.36
CA LYS A 115 24.55 -9.12 38.51
C LYS A 115 23.55 -7.96 38.50
N ARG A 116 23.18 -7.43 37.33
CA ARG A 116 22.10 -6.44 37.16
C ARG A 116 20.77 -6.92 37.74
N ARG A 117 20.52 -8.24 37.84
CA ARG A 117 19.27 -8.78 38.40
C ARG A 117 19.04 -8.32 39.84
N PHE A 118 20.12 -8.23 40.60
CA PHE A 118 20.16 -7.96 42.04
C PHE A 118 20.09 -6.47 42.39
N TYR A 119 20.15 -5.58 41.40
CA TYR A 119 19.98 -4.14 41.60
C TYR A 119 18.72 -3.61 40.91
N LYS A 120 18.03 -2.67 41.55
CA LYS A 120 17.01 -1.85 40.87
C LYS A 120 17.68 -0.75 40.05
N ASN A 121 18.63 -0.03 40.65
CA ASN A 121 19.36 1.09 40.03
C ASN A 121 20.83 0.72 39.81
N TRP A 122 21.14 0.09 38.66
CA TRP A 122 22.49 -0.37 38.34
C TRP A 122 23.52 0.75 38.17
N TYR A 123 23.12 1.87 37.57
CA TYR A 123 24.04 2.98 37.26
C TYR A 123 24.53 3.73 38.50
N LYS A 124 23.73 3.78 39.58
CA LYS A 124 24.09 4.43 40.85
C LYS A 124 24.82 3.51 41.83
N CYS A 125 24.77 2.19 41.64
CA CYS A 125 25.32 1.27 42.63
C CYS A 125 26.83 1.08 42.45
N LYS A 126 27.52 0.69 43.53
CA LYS A 126 28.95 0.31 43.50
C LYS A 126 29.21 -1.05 42.81
N LYS A 127 28.17 -1.69 42.26
CA LYS A 127 28.22 -2.98 41.51
C LYS A 127 28.92 -4.15 42.24
N LYS A 128 28.86 -4.19 43.58
CA LYS A 128 29.52 -5.20 44.45
C LYS A 128 28.76 -6.53 44.63
N ALA A 129 27.80 -6.87 43.79
CA ALA A 129 27.06 -8.12 43.93
C ALA A 129 27.97 -9.32 43.64
N PHE A 130 27.94 -10.34 44.51
CA PHE A 130 28.73 -11.57 44.42
C PHE A 130 30.26 -11.43 44.50
N THR A 131 30.81 -10.23 44.78
CA THR A 131 32.28 -10.05 44.85
C THR A 131 32.92 -10.84 45.99
N LYS A 132 32.31 -10.83 47.19
CA LYS A 132 32.77 -11.66 48.33
C LYS A 132 32.56 -13.15 48.09
N TYR A 133 31.56 -13.53 47.28
CA TYR A 133 31.28 -14.93 46.99
C TYR A 133 32.29 -15.50 45.99
N ALA A 134 32.63 -14.73 44.94
CA ALA A 134 33.66 -15.11 43.99
C ALA A 134 35.02 -15.36 44.67
N LYS A 135 35.39 -14.53 45.66
CA LYS A 135 36.62 -14.75 46.47
C LYS A 135 36.65 -16.10 47.18
N LYS A 136 35.50 -16.68 47.56
CA LYS A 136 35.46 -18.01 48.18
C LYS A 136 35.93 -19.13 47.25
N TRP A 137 35.83 -18.95 45.94
CA TRP A 137 36.37 -19.91 44.97
C TRP A 137 37.89 -19.80 44.84
N GLN A 138 38.48 -18.68 45.26
CA GLN A 138 39.93 -18.45 45.22
C GLN A 138 40.61 -18.93 46.52
N ASP A 139 39.92 -18.82 47.65
CA ASP A 139 40.43 -19.25 48.97
C ASP A 139 40.21 -20.77 49.19
N GLU A 140 41.23 -21.51 49.66
CA GLU A 140 41.14 -22.96 49.91
C GLU A 140 40.04 -23.30 50.95
N ALA A 141 39.94 -22.51 52.02
CA ALA A 141 38.89 -22.67 53.03
C ALA A 141 37.48 -22.39 52.45
N GLY A 142 37.39 -21.48 51.48
CA GLY A 142 36.15 -21.16 50.77
C GLY A 142 35.71 -22.29 49.84
N GLN A 143 36.63 -22.89 49.09
CA GLN A 143 36.37 -24.06 48.25
C GLN A 143 35.87 -25.25 49.09
N LYS A 144 36.54 -25.57 50.21
CA LYS A 144 36.08 -26.60 51.16
C LYS A 144 34.66 -26.34 51.67
N SER A 145 34.31 -25.08 51.94
CA SER A 145 32.94 -24.70 52.33
C SER A 145 31.92 -24.94 51.20
N ILE A 146 32.31 -24.72 49.94
CA ILE A 146 31.45 -24.94 48.77
C ILE A 146 31.24 -26.43 48.54
N ASP A 147 32.30 -27.23 48.59
CA ASP A 147 32.24 -28.69 48.47
C ASP A 147 31.38 -29.31 49.58
N THR A 148 31.51 -28.80 50.81
CA THR A 148 30.65 -29.20 51.93
C THR A 148 29.17 -28.92 51.64
N ASP A 149 28.86 -27.76 51.06
CA ASP A 149 27.48 -27.40 50.71
C ASP A 149 26.95 -28.24 49.53
N LEU A 150 27.78 -28.57 48.53
CA LEU A 150 27.44 -29.50 47.45
C LEU A 150 27.16 -30.91 47.99
N ASN A 151 28.01 -31.41 48.90
CA ASN A 151 27.82 -32.72 49.55
C ASN A 151 26.54 -32.77 50.38
N LYS A 152 26.15 -31.67 51.05
CA LYS A 152 24.85 -31.56 51.72
C LYS A 152 23.68 -31.66 50.73
N ILE A 153 23.81 -31.08 49.54
CA ILE A 153 22.78 -31.20 48.50
C ILE A 153 22.67 -32.66 48.05
N LYS A 154 23.80 -33.32 47.75
CA LYS A 154 23.82 -34.75 47.36
C LYS A 154 23.15 -35.66 48.39
N LYS A 155 23.42 -35.43 49.68
CA LYS A 155 22.96 -36.30 50.77
C LYS A 155 21.49 -36.11 51.15
N TYR A 156 21.00 -34.87 51.20
CA TYR A 156 19.72 -34.57 51.85
C TYR A 156 18.61 -34.08 50.90
N CYS A 157 18.93 -33.66 49.68
CA CYS A 157 17.94 -33.03 48.80
C CYS A 157 17.25 -34.06 47.91
N ALA A 158 15.93 -33.97 47.80
CA ALA A 158 15.15 -34.80 46.87
C ALA A 158 15.11 -34.20 45.45
N TYR A 159 15.23 -32.87 45.33
CA TYR A 159 15.20 -32.18 44.03
C TYR A 159 16.38 -31.25 43.87
N VAL A 160 16.97 -31.25 42.68
CA VAL A 160 18.09 -30.38 42.30
C VAL A 160 17.62 -29.44 41.19
N ARG A 161 17.88 -28.14 41.34
CA ARG A 161 17.56 -27.14 40.33
C ARG A 161 18.76 -26.28 40.00
N VAL A 162 19.07 -26.10 38.73
CA VAL A 162 20.08 -25.13 38.30
C VAL A 162 19.48 -23.74 38.22
N ILE A 163 20.25 -22.74 38.64
CA ILE A 163 19.97 -21.32 38.43
C ILE A 163 20.60 -20.95 37.09
N ALA A 164 19.76 -20.65 36.11
CA ALA A 164 20.18 -20.24 34.78
C ALA A 164 19.65 -18.85 34.44
N HIS A 165 20.40 -18.09 33.64
CA HIS A 165 19.98 -16.78 33.17
C HIS A 165 20.12 -16.64 31.66
N THR A 166 19.25 -15.82 31.07
CA THR A 166 19.34 -15.47 29.65
C THR A 166 20.44 -14.43 29.40
N GLN A 167 20.96 -14.38 28.18
CA GLN A 167 21.92 -13.38 27.74
C GLN A 167 21.20 -12.25 26.99
N MET A 168 20.90 -11.16 27.69
CA MET A 168 20.12 -10.05 27.10
C MET A 168 20.93 -9.22 26.11
N LYS A 169 22.25 -9.09 26.28
CA LYS A 169 23.15 -8.36 25.38
C LYS A 169 23.16 -8.91 23.95
N LEU A 170 22.95 -10.22 23.78
CA LEU A 170 22.90 -10.86 22.46
C LEU A 170 21.67 -10.42 21.66
N MET A 171 20.60 -10.02 22.35
CA MET A 171 19.40 -9.49 21.72
C MET A 171 19.51 -7.96 21.63
N LYS A 172 19.16 -7.38 20.49
CA LYS A 172 19.16 -5.92 20.27
C LYS A 172 17.96 -5.23 20.95
N HIS A 173 17.76 -5.47 22.24
CA HIS A 173 16.71 -4.90 23.06
C HIS A 173 17.27 -3.84 24.03
N ARG A 174 16.44 -2.84 24.39
CA ARG A 174 16.83 -1.80 25.36
C ARG A 174 17.16 -2.37 26.75
N ASN A 175 16.58 -3.51 27.12
CA ASN A 175 16.79 -4.12 28.43
C ASN A 175 18.09 -4.92 28.48
N LYS A 176 19.01 -4.54 29.39
CA LYS A 176 20.29 -5.24 29.64
C LYS A 176 20.23 -6.23 30.83
N LYS A 177 19.11 -6.29 31.55
CA LYS A 177 18.97 -7.06 32.80
C LYS A 177 18.54 -8.49 32.50
N ALA A 178 19.39 -9.47 32.82
CA ALA A 178 19.10 -10.88 32.57
C ALA A 178 17.87 -11.39 33.34
N HIS A 179 17.17 -12.36 32.74
CA HIS A 179 16.07 -13.06 33.38
C HIS A 179 16.59 -14.36 34.00
N ILE A 180 16.64 -14.42 35.33
CA ILE A 180 17.13 -15.58 36.09
C ILE A 180 15.97 -16.52 36.45
N MET A 181 16.08 -17.81 36.14
CA MET A 181 15.15 -18.84 36.61
C MET A 181 15.86 -20.06 37.18
N GLU A 182 15.16 -20.76 38.06
CA GLU A 182 15.52 -22.12 38.43
C GLU A 182 14.90 -23.09 37.42
N ILE A 183 15.68 -24.05 36.94
CA ILE A 183 15.25 -25.15 36.07
C ILE A 183 15.52 -26.44 36.83
N GLN A 184 14.52 -27.32 36.94
CA GLN A 184 14.72 -28.62 37.57
C GLN A 184 15.47 -29.56 36.64
N ILE A 185 16.47 -30.24 37.19
CA ILE A 185 17.19 -31.32 36.50
C ILE A 185 16.45 -32.62 36.79
N ASN A 186 16.10 -33.36 35.74
CA ASN A 186 15.49 -34.68 35.82
C ASN A 186 16.43 -35.73 35.21
N GLY A 187 16.26 -37.01 35.61
CA GLY A 187 17.10 -38.12 35.16
C GLY A 187 18.33 -38.37 36.02
N GLY A 188 18.79 -39.62 36.12
CA GLY A 188 19.94 -40.03 36.95
C GLY A 188 19.71 -39.87 38.46
N THR A 189 20.75 -40.19 39.23
CA THR A 189 20.73 -40.06 40.69
C THR A 189 20.93 -38.61 41.15
N ILE A 190 20.56 -38.29 42.39
CA ILE A 190 20.73 -36.93 42.95
C ILE A 190 22.20 -36.50 42.94
N ALA A 191 23.13 -37.42 43.22
CA ALA A 191 24.56 -37.14 43.20
C ALA A 191 25.04 -36.75 41.80
N GLU A 192 24.69 -37.56 40.79
CA GLU A 192 25.02 -37.28 39.39
C GLU A 192 24.43 -35.96 38.91
N LYS A 193 23.20 -35.61 39.31
CA LYS A 193 22.58 -34.30 38.99
C LYS A 193 23.38 -33.13 39.53
N VAL A 194 23.92 -33.25 40.75
CA VAL A 194 24.75 -32.19 41.36
C VAL A 194 26.09 -32.07 40.65
N ASP A 195 26.71 -33.20 40.31
CA ASP A 195 27.98 -33.24 39.59
C ASP A 195 27.83 -32.66 38.18
N TRP A 196 26.78 -33.07 37.46
CA TRP A 196 26.41 -32.50 36.17
C TRP A 196 26.18 -30.98 36.28
N ALA A 197 25.46 -30.52 37.31
CA ALA A 197 25.23 -29.10 37.53
C ALA A 197 26.54 -28.32 37.76
N ARG A 198 27.47 -28.88 38.56
CA ARG A 198 28.78 -28.28 38.84
C ARG A 198 29.62 -28.18 37.56
N GLU A 199 29.64 -29.24 36.76
CA GLU A 199 30.38 -29.28 35.50
C GLU A 199 29.83 -28.28 34.46
N HIS A 200 28.54 -27.95 34.55
CA HIS A 200 27.86 -27.01 33.66
C HIS A 200 27.85 -25.58 34.18
N PHE A 201 28.53 -25.26 35.29
CA PHE A 201 28.69 -23.87 35.71
C PHE A 201 29.42 -23.05 34.65
N GLU A 202 28.91 -21.84 34.40
CA GLU A 202 29.43 -20.85 33.45
C GLU A 202 29.33 -21.26 31.98
N LYS A 203 28.97 -22.51 31.70
CA LYS A 203 28.72 -23.02 30.36
C LYS A 203 27.37 -22.54 29.82
N GLN A 204 27.33 -22.39 28.50
CA GLN A 204 26.13 -22.01 27.76
C GLN A 204 25.34 -23.26 27.37
N VAL A 205 24.03 -23.21 27.58
CA VAL A 205 23.09 -24.25 27.18
C VAL A 205 22.21 -23.69 26.05
N PRO A 206 22.38 -24.15 24.80
CA PRO A 206 21.49 -23.83 23.71
C PRO A 206 20.15 -24.56 23.87
N VAL A 207 19.12 -24.08 23.16
CA VAL A 207 17.75 -24.61 23.30
C VAL A 207 17.60 -26.05 22.80
N GLU A 208 18.40 -26.44 21.81
CA GLU A 208 18.41 -27.77 21.19
C GLU A 208 18.85 -28.88 22.17
N GLN A 209 19.67 -28.56 23.17
CA GLN A 209 20.02 -29.52 24.23
C GLN A 209 18.86 -29.78 25.21
N VAL A 210 17.83 -28.94 25.21
CA VAL A 210 16.70 -29.01 26.15
C VAL A 210 15.45 -29.58 25.48
N PHE A 211 15.16 -29.15 24.26
CA PHE A 211 13.97 -29.53 23.51
C PHE A 211 14.33 -30.12 22.16
N GLU A 212 13.49 -31.04 21.69
CA GLU A 212 13.65 -31.70 20.40
C GLU A 212 12.64 -31.18 19.36
N LYS A 213 12.95 -31.35 18.07
CA LYS A 213 11.99 -31.11 17.00
C LYS A 213 10.79 -32.05 17.16
N ASP A 214 9.59 -31.55 16.85
CA ASP A 214 8.31 -32.26 16.97
C ASP A 214 7.84 -32.55 18.40
N GLU A 215 8.59 -32.14 19.43
CA GLU A 215 8.19 -32.28 20.83
C GLU A 215 7.00 -31.36 21.19
N MET A 216 6.17 -31.81 22.13
CA MET A 216 5.08 -31.05 22.71
C MET A 216 5.55 -30.35 23.99
N ILE A 217 5.47 -29.02 24.00
CA ILE A 217 5.91 -28.18 25.11
C ILE A 217 4.77 -27.33 25.69
N ASP A 218 5.00 -26.81 26.89
CA ASP A 218 4.12 -25.87 27.56
C ASP A 218 4.73 -24.47 27.54
N CYS A 219 3.96 -23.49 27.07
CA CYS A 219 4.35 -22.08 27.09
C CYS A 219 3.76 -21.39 28.32
N ILE A 220 4.62 -20.90 29.22
CA ILE A 220 4.22 -20.23 30.46
C ILE A 220 4.60 -18.76 30.38
N GLY A 221 3.62 -17.88 30.50
CA GLY A 221 3.85 -16.46 30.29
C GLY A 221 2.82 -15.56 30.92
N ILE A 222 2.90 -14.29 30.55
CA ILE A 222 1.97 -13.25 30.99
C ILE A 222 1.25 -12.68 29.78
N THR A 223 -0.08 -12.72 29.82
CA THR A 223 -0.92 -12.28 28.70
C THR A 223 -0.74 -10.79 28.40
N LYS A 224 -1.10 -10.35 27.18
CA LYS A 224 -1.11 -8.93 26.82
C LYS A 224 -2.04 -8.15 27.76
N GLY A 225 -1.53 -7.08 28.37
CA GLY A 225 -2.33 -6.20 29.22
C GLY A 225 -3.32 -5.39 28.39
N LYS A 226 -4.57 -5.27 28.87
CA LYS A 226 -5.62 -4.45 28.25
C LYS A 226 -6.21 -3.40 29.21
N GLY A 227 -5.58 -3.19 30.37
CA GLY A 227 -6.02 -2.23 31.38
C GLY A 227 -7.33 -2.61 32.08
N PHE A 228 -8.03 -1.61 32.61
CA PHE A 228 -9.37 -1.74 33.16
C PHE A 228 -10.39 -1.88 32.01
N LYS A 229 -11.26 -2.89 32.06
CA LYS A 229 -12.30 -3.13 31.06
C LYS A 229 -13.64 -3.43 31.72
N GLY A 230 -14.72 -2.98 31.08
CA GLY A 230 -16.10 -3.28 31.46
C GLY A 230 -16.45 -4.77 31.39
N VAL A 231 -17.58 -5.15 31.98
CA VAL A 231 -18.04 -6.55 32.11
C VAL A 231 -18.16 -7.26 30.76
N THR A 232 -18.75 -6.60 29.75
CA THR A 232 -18.94 -7.15 28.41
C THR A 232 -17.61 -7.57 27.78
N SER A 233 -16.57 -6.72 27.82
CA SER A 233 -15.27 -7.11 27.27
C SER A 233 -14.53 -8.09 28.18
N ARG A 234 -14.58 -7.94 29.50
CA ARG A 234 -13.79 -8.75 30.45
C ARG A 234 -14.31 -10.18 30.62
N TRP A 235 -15.63 -10.36 30.56
CA TRP A 235 -16.32 -11.61 30.82
C TRP A 235 -17.16 -12.10 29.64
N HIS A 236 -17.24 -11.34 28.53
CA HIS A 236 -18.02 -11.71 27.34
C HIS A 236 -19.51 -11.89 27.65
N THR A 237 -20.06 -11.05 28.55
CA THR A 237 -21.50 -11.01 28.83
C THR A 237 -22.26 -10.38 27.67
N LYS A 238 -23.50 -10.81 27.42
CA LYS A 238 -24.38 -10.18 26.43
C LYS A 238 -24.59 -8.70 26.77
N LYS A 239 -24.63 -7.83 25.76
CA LYS A 239 -25.00 -6.41 25.93
C LYS A 239 -26.51 -6.32 26.21
N LEU A 240 -26.93 -5.31 26.97
CA LEU A 240 -28.35 -5.02 27.16
C LEU A 240 -28.96 -4.38 25.90
N PRO A 241 -30.30 -4.37 25.77
CA PRO A 241 -30.99 -3.70 24.66
C PRO A 241 -30.63 -2.22 24.53
N ARG A 242 -30.70 -1.67 23.32
CA ARG A 242 -30.34 -0.26 23.04
C ARG A 242 -31.10 0.74 23.92
N LYS A 243 -32.39 0.49 24.18
CA LYS A 243 -33.29 1.38 24.94
C LYS A 243 -33.04 1.39 26.46
N THR A 244 -32.03 0.70 26.98
CA THR A 244 -31.78 0.72 28.44
C THR A 244 -31.20 2.04 28.91
N HIS A 245 -31.83 2.63 29.93
CA HIS A 245 -31.32 3.80 30.63
C HIS A 245 -30.03 3.49 31.44
N LYS A 246 -29.14 4.49 31.57
CA LYS A 246 -27.84 4.40 32.26
C LYS A 246 -26.90 3.32 31.68
N GLY A 247 -26.89 3.19 30.36
CA GLY A 247 -25.91 2.42 29.59
C GLY A 247 -26.19 0.92 29.45
N LEU A 248 -25.77 0.38 28.31
CA LEU A 248 -26.06 -1.00 27.87
C LEU A 248 -24.95 -2.03 28.14
N ARG A 249 -23.72 -1.59 28.46
CA ARG A 249 -22.54 -2.46 28.62
C ARG A 249 -22.32 -2.88 30.08
N LYS A 250 -23.39 -3.36 30.73
CA LYS A 250 -23.42 -3.79 32.14
C LYS A 250 -24.10 -5.14 32.31
N VAL A 251 -23.93 -5.76 33.47
CA VAL A 251 -24.76 -6.89 33.90
C VAL A 251 -25.99 -6.28 34.57
N ALA A 252 -27.20 -6.66 34.13
CA ALA A 252 -28.43 -6.08 34.66
C ALA A 252 -28.66 -6.44 36.14
N CYS A 253 -28.68 -7.74 36.46
CA CYS A 253 -28.86 -8.25 37.82
C CYS A 253 -27.52 -8.80 38.36
N ILE A 254 -26.99 -8.22 39.44
CA ILE A 254 -25.72 -8.62 40.06
C ILE A 254 -25.87 -9.65 41.20
N GLY A 255 -27.08 -10.04 41.53
CA GLY A 255 -27.41 -10.98 42.61
C GLY A 255 -28.89 -10.93 42.97
N ALA A 256 -29.37 -11.97 43.64
CA ALA A 256 -30.69 -11.97 44.29
C ALA A 256 -30.65 -11.12 45.57
N TRP A 257 -31.82 -10.85 46.17
CA TRP A 257 -31.92 -10.16 47.46
C TRP A 257 -31.23 -10.96 48.57
N HIS A 258 -31.55 -12.25 48.67
CA HIS A 258 -30.92 -13.20 49.58
C HIS A 258 -30.05 -14.16 48.76
N PRO A 259 -28.75 -14.32 49.05
CA PRO A 259 -27.97 -13.68 50.11
C PRO A 259 -27.67 -12.20 49.84
N SER A 260 -27.66 -11.38 50.91
CA SER A 260 -27.48 -9.90 50.90
C SER A 260 -26.03 -9.45 50.64
N ARG A 261 -25.35 -10.11 49.70
CA ARG A 261 -23.99 -9.80 49.27
C ARG A 261 -23.78 -10.14 47.81
N VAL A 262 -23.00 -9.33 47.11
CA VAL A 262 -22.60 -9.65 45.73
C VAL A 262 -21.63 -10.83 45.75
N SER A 263 -22.00 -11.92 45.08
CA SER A 263 -21.13 -13.09 45.00
C SER A 263 -19.85 -12.79 44.21
N PHE A 264 -18.71 -13.32 44.66
CA PHE A 264 -17.43 -13.19 43.95
C PHE A 264 -17.45 -13.80 42.54
N THR A 265 -18.44 -14.66 42.29
CA THR A 265 -18.68 -15.30 41.00
C THR A 265 -19.34 -14.34 40.01
N VAL A 266 -19.91 -13.22 40.44
CA VAL A 266 -20.61 -12.29 39.55
C VAL A 266 -19.60 -11.59 38.64
N ALA A 267 -19.92 -11.49 37.35
CA ALA A 267 -19.09 -10.80 36.38
C ALA A 267 -19.05 -9.30 36.69
N ARG A 268 -17.88 -8.80 37.12
CA ARG A 268 -17.63 -7.37 37.39
C ARG A 268 -16.57 -6.79 36.47
N ALA A 269 -16.63 -5.47 36.24
CA ALA A 269 -15.59 -4.74 35.52
C ALA A 269 -14.26 -4.81 36.29
N GLY A 270 -13.14 -4.58 35.61
CA GLY A 270 -11.81 -4.61 36.25
C GLY A 270 -10.69 -4.93 35.28
N GLN A 271 -9.53 -5.29 35.83
CA GLN A 271 -8.34 -5.63 35.04
C GLN A 271 -8.63 -6.76 34.04
N LYS A 272 -8.28 -6.53 32.77
CA LYS A 272 -8.25 -7.53 31.69
C LYS A 272 -6.82 -7.69 31.16
N GLY A 273 -6.35 -8.92 31.10
CA GLY A 273 -5.00 -9.24 30.63
C GLY A 273 -3.91 -8.90 31.65
N TYR A 274 -2.66 -9.16 31.28
CA TYR A 274 -1.51 -9.18 32.20
C TYR A 274 -1.67 -10.23 33.32
N HIS A 275 -2.23 -11.38 32.97
CA HIS A 275 -2.41 -12.53 33.87
C HIS A 275 -1.37 -13.60 33.58
N HIS A 276 -0.92 -14.32 34.62
CA HIS A 276 -0.09 -15.51 34.46
C HIS A 276 -0.93 -16.66 33.91
N ARG A 277 -0.47 -17.29 32.82
CA ARG A 277 -1.14 -18.41 32.15
C ARG A 277 -0.09 -19.42 31.66
N THR A 278 -0.56 -20.65 31.50
CA THR A 278 0.15 -21.74 30.85
C THR A 278 -0.71 -22.20 29.69
N GLU A 279 -0.16 -22.16 28.48
CA GLU A 279 -0.74 -22.79 27.30
C GLU A 279 0.00 -24.12 27.14
N VAL A 280 -0.73 -25.22 27.29
CA VAL A 280 -0.16 -26.58 27.20
C VAL A 280 -0.17 -27.06 25.76
N ASN A 281 0.64 -28.08 25.46
CA ASN A 281 0.56 -28.86 24.22
C ASN A 281 0.81 -28.04 22.95
N LYS A 282 1.83 -27.16 22.99
CA LYS A 282 2.34 -26.46 21.81
C LYS A 282 3.40 -27.33 21.15
N LYS A 283 3.19 -27.66 19.88
CA LYS A 283 4.15 -28.45 19.12
C LYS A 283 5.27 -27.57 18.58
N ILE A 284 6.51 -28.01 18.70
CA ILE A 284 7.66 -27.41 18.05
C ILE A 284 7.71 -27.92 16.61
N TYR A 285 7.71 -27.01 15.63
CA TYR A 285 7.80 -27.36 14.20
C TYR A 285 9.24 -27.31 13.70
N ARG A 286 10.03 -26.38 14.22
CA ARG A 286 11.44 -26.24 13.85
C ARG A 286 12.21 -25.60 15.00
N ILE A 287 13.42 -26.10 15.22
CA ILE A 287 14.47 -25.44 15.99
C ILE A 287 15.45 -24.89 14.97
N GLY A 288 15.56 -23.56 14.87
CA GLY A 288 16.44 -22.91 13.92
C GLY A 288 17.70 -22.39 14.60
N LYS A 289 18.85 -22.56 13.95
CA LYS A 289 20.12 -22.01 14.40
C LYS A 289 20.21 -20.50 14.14
N SER A 290 21.02 -19.83 14.94
CA SER A 290 21.39 -18.42 14.81
C SER A 290 21.77 -18.03 13.39
N CYS A 291 21.18 -16.97 12.82
CA CYS A 291 21.54 -16.51 11.47
C CYS A 291 22.94 -15.90 11.39
N LEU A 292 23.58 -15.66 12.54
CA LEU A 292 24.97 -15.23 12.62
C LEU A 292 25.95 -16.41 12.48
N ALA A 293 25.49 -17.64 12.74
CA ALA A 293 26.29 -18.84 12.52
C ALA A 293 26.25 -19.24 11.04
N PRO A 294 27.33 -19.83 10.49
CA PRO A 294 27.37 -20.28 9.10
C PRO A 294 26.22 -21.23 8.75
N ASP A 295 25.93 -22.19 9.65
CA ASP A 295 24.84 -23.17 9.48
C ASP A 295 23.44 -22.55 9.53
N GLY A 296 23.30 -21.36 10.12
CA GLY A 296 22.00 -20.70 10.31
C GLY A 296 21.66 -19.62 9.28
N LYS A 297 22.52 -19.34 8.30
CA LYS A 297 22.23 -18.36 7.23
C LYS A 297 20.96 -18.71 6.43
N LYS A 298 20.63 -20.00 6.35
CA LYS A 298 19.47 -20.58 5.67
C LYS A 298 18.43 -21.18 6.62
N ASN A 299 18.36 -20.65 7.84
CA ASN A 299 17.46 -21.17 8.89
C ASN A 299 15.95 -21.03 8.57
N GLY A 300 15.57 -20.18 7.61
CA GLY A 300 14.20 -19.99 7.12
C GLY A 300 13.87 -20.75 5.84
N THR A 301 14.85 -21.38 5.20
CA THR A 301 14.68 -22.16 3.96
C THR A 301 14.08 -23.54 4.26
N THR A 302 13.26 -24.06 3.36
CA THR A 302 12.75 -25.44 3.36
C THR A 302 13.30 -26.22 2.16
N GLU A 303 13.11 -27.54 2.11
CA GLU A 303 13.64 -28.40 1.03
C GLU A 303 13.12 -28.00 -0.36
N LEU A 304 11.94 -27.38 -0.44
CA LEU A 304 11.32 -26.93 -1.69
C LEU A 304 11.65 -25.48 -2.06
N ASP A 305 12.24 -24.70 -1.13
CA ASP A 305 12.60 -23.32 -1.42
C ASP A 305 13.86 -23.27 -2.29
N VAL A 306 13.77 -22.64 -3.46
CA VAL A 306 14.93 -22.44 -4.37
C VAL A 306 15.93 -21.42 -3.82
N THR A 307 15.45 -20.45 -3.01
CA THR A 307 16.26 -19.35 -2.51
C THR A 307 16.57 -19.48 -1.03
N ASP A 308 17.83 -19.26 -0.67
CA ASP A 308 18.24 -19.20 0.73
C ASP A 308 17.65 -17.97 1.43
N LYS A 309 16.93 -18.22 2.52
CA LYS A 309 16.31 -17.17 3.33
C LYS A 309 16.46 -17.45 4.82
N THR A 310 16.53 -16.36 5.58
CA THR A 310 16.43 -16.42 7.05
C THR A 310 14.97 -16.41 7.48
N ILE A 311 14.69 -16.80 8.72
CA ILE A 311 13.35 -16.71 9.31
C ILE A 311 12.80 -15.27 9.41
N ASN A 312 13.66 -14.26 9.26
CA ASN A 312 13.27 -12.88 9.40
C ASN A 312 12.46 -12.42 8.19
N PRO A 313 11.23 -11.89 8.39
CA PRO A 313 10.50 -11.30 7.29
C PRO A 313 11.22 -10.08 6.74
N MET A 314 10.91 -9.69 5.50
CA MET A 314 11.44 -8.43 4.94
C MET A 314 11.13 -7.24 5.86
N GLY A 315 12.16 -6.46 6.22
CA GLY A 315 12.05 -5.37 7.21
C GLY A 315 12.12 -5.80 8.68
N GLY A 316 12.25 -7.10 8.95
CA GLY A 316 12.27 -7.68 10.30
C GLY A 316 10.88 -7.80 10.93
N PHE A 317 10.80 -8.45 12.09
CA PHE A 317 9.52 -8.64 12.78
C PHE A 317 9.01 -7.32 13.37
N PRO A 318 7.73 -6.95 13.15
CA PRO A 318 7.17 -5.70 13.62
C PRO A 318 7.31 -5.52 15.14
N HIS A 319 7.83 -4.36 15.53
CA HIS A 319 8.14 -3.99 16.91
C HIS A 319 9.14 -4.92 17.63
N TYR A 320 9.78 -5.87 16.95
CA TYR A 320 10.84 -6.72 17.50
C TYR A 320 12.21 -6.35 16.94
N GLY A 321 12.33 -6.32 15.61
CA GLY A 321 13.58 -6.28 14.87
C GLY A 321 13.92 -7.65 14.26
N LEU A 322 15.21 -7.90 14.08
CA LEU A 322 15.72 -9.17 13.56
C LEU A 322 15.88 -10.20 14.68
N VAL A 323 15.51 -11.44 14.40
CA VAL A 323 15.86 -12.65 15.15
C VAL A 323 17.25 -13.06 14.70
N ASN A 324 18.22 -12.94 15.60
CA ASN A 324 19.62 -13.21 15.28
C ASN A 324 20.11 -14.51 15.91
N GLN A 325 19.58 -14.86 17.08
CA GLN A 325 19.97 -16.05 17.83
C GLN A 325 19.15 -17.26 17.38
N ASP A 326 19.44 -18.43 17.97
CA ASP A 326 18.62 -19.63 17.80
C ASP A 326 17.15 -19.31 18.09
N PHE A 327 16.23 -20.00 17.43
CA PHE A 327 14.80 -19.79 17.62
C PHE A 327 14.01 -21.09 17.65
N LEU A 328 12.85 -21.03 18.29
CA LEU A 328 11.83 -22.05 18.25
C LEU A 328 10.61 -21.55 17.47
N MET A 329 10.21 -22.33 16.47
CA MET A 329 8.94 -22.16 15.77
C MET A 329 7.90 -23.07 16.41
N ILE A 330 6.90 -22.47 17.05
CA ILE A 330 5.82 -23.21 17.72
C ILE A 330 4.50 -23.03 17.00
N ARG A 331 3.67 -24.08 17.01
CA ARG A 331 2.35 -24.06 16.41
C ARG A 331 1.42 -23.02 17.06
N GLY A 332 0.77 -22.24 16.21
CA GLY A 332 -0.30 -21.32 16.57
C GLY A 332 0.20 -20.10 17.34
N CYS A 333 -0.72 -19.47 18.07
CA CYS A 333 -0.40 -18.32 18.91
C CYS A 333 0.32 -18.74 20.20
N CYS A 334 1.07 -17.80 20.79
CA CYS A 334 1.64 -17.93 22.12
C CYS A 334 1.21 -16.77 23.02
N ILE A 335 1.15 -17.03 24.33
CA ILE A 335 0.86 -16.04 25.38
C ILE A 335 1.75 -14.81 25.22
N GLY A 336 1.17 -13.63 25.47
CA GLY A 336 1.92 -12.38 25.57
C GLY A 336 2.06 -11.64 24.25
N CYS A 337 2.62 -10.42 24.33
CA CYS A 337 2.96 -9.65 23.13
C CYS A 337 4.42 -9.88 22.75
N VAL A 338 4.81 -9.31 21.61
CA VAL A 338 6.19 -9.24 21.14
C VAL A 338 7.13 -8.69 22.24
N LYS A 339 8.39 -9.14 22.25
CA LYS A 339 9.44 -8.87 23.28
C LYS A 339 9.19 -9.47 24.67
N ARG A 340 8.11 -10.22 24.88
CA ARG A 340 7.81 -10.81 26.19
C ARG A 340 8.66 -12.06 26.46
N PRO A 341 9.28 -12.20 27.65
CA PRO A 341 9.87 -13.47 28.05
C PRO A 341 8.79 -14.53 28.30
N ILE A 342 8.88 -15.63 27.58
CA ILE A 342 8.07 -16.84 27.70
C ILE A 342 8.94 -17.93 28.30
N THR A 343 8.48 -18.54 29.39
CA THR A 343 9.15 -19.70 29.95
C THR A 343 8.56 -20.95 29.30
N LEU A 344 9.38 -21.66 28.57
CA LEU A 344 9.06 -22.94 27.96
C LEU A 344 9.36 -24.03 28.98
N ARG A 345 8.53 -25.07 29.00
CA ARG A 345 8.69 -26.24 29.87
C ARG A 345 8.32 -27.48 29.07
N LYS A 346 9.01 -28.60 29.31
CA LYS A 346 8.53 -29.91 28.84
C LYS A 346 7.11 -30.17 29.38
N SER A 347 6.30 -30.90 28.62
CA SER A 347 4.91 -31.14 29.02
C SER A 347 4.85 -31.85 30.37
N LEU A 348 3.88 -31.48 31.21
CA LEU A 348 3.62 -32.22 32.46
C LEU A 348 2.93 -33.55 32.23
N ILE A 349 2.22 -33.66 31.11
CA ILE A 349 1.36 -34.80 30.80
C ILE A 349 1.96 -35.52 29.62
N SER A 350 2.22 -36.82 29.77
CA SER A 350 2.62 -37.67 28.67
C SER A 350 1.54 -37.65 27.59
N GLN A 351 1.89 -37.24 26.36
CA GLN A 351 0.94 -37.13 25.28
C GLN A 351 0.82 -38.45 24.53
N THR A 352 -0.39 -39.02 24.45
CA THR A 352 -0.67 -40.28 23.73
C THR A 352 -1.40 -40.07 22.41
N LYS A 353 -1.83 -38.84 22.12
CA LYS A 353 -2.58 -38.52 20.89
C LYS A 353 -1.66 -38.58 19.68
N ARG A 354 -2.17 -39.11 18.55
CA ARG A 354 -1.44 -39.20 17.26
C ARG A 354 -0.75 -37.89 16.85
N PHE A 355 -1.41 -36.75 17.04
CA PHE A 355 -0.86 -35.43 16.74
C PHE A 355 0.47 -35.13 17.47
N ALA A 356 0.67 -35.67 18.67
CA ALA A 356 1.93 -35.49 19.41
C ALA A 356 3.10 -36.20 18.73
N TYR A 357 2.87 -37.38 18.15
CA TYR A 357 3.89 -38.19 17.49
C TYR A 357 4.09 -37.88 15.99
N GLU A 358 3.18 -37.11 15.38
CA GLU A 358 3.27 -36.68 13.97
C GLU A 358 4.62 -35.99 13.68
N LYS A 359 5.37 -36.45 12.69
CA LYS A 359 6.61 -35.77 12.26
C LYS A 359 6.27 -34.59 11.36
N ILE A 360 6.83 -33.42 11.63
CA ILE A 360 6.50 -32.20 10.89
C ILE A 360 7.56 -31.93 9.82
N ASN A 361 7.11 -32.01 8.56
CA ASN A 361 7.88 -31.60 7.40
C ASN A 361 7.28 -30.30 6.84
N LEU A 362 8.09 -29.24 6.83
CA LEU A 362 7.65 -27.91 6.37
C LEU A 362 7.98 -27.77 4.89
N LYS A 363 6.98 -27.38 4.09
CA LYS A 363 7.11 -27.12 2.65
C LYS A 363 7.46 -25.68 2.33
N PHE A 364 6.98 -24.76 3.17
CA PHE A 364 7.20 -23.33 2.96
C PHE A 364 7.11 -22.58 4.28
N ILE A 365 7.95 -21.56 4.43
CA ILE A 365 7.88 -20.59 5.52
C ILE A 365 7.74 -19.21 4.91
N ASP A 366 6.69 -18.49 5.32
CA ASP A 366 6.45 -17.13 4.84
C ASP A 366 7.37 -16.11 5.54
N THR A 367 8.18 -15.44 4.75
CA THR A 367 9.12 -14.37 5.13
C THR A 367 8.79 -13.05 4.44
N SER A 368 7.56 -12.91 3.92
CA SER A 368 7.08 -11.62 3.42
C SER A 368 7.02 -10.55 4.50
N SER A 369 7.06 -9.28 4.11
CA SER A 369 6.90 -8.15 5.05
C SER A 369 5.61 -8.29 5.84
N LYS A 370 5.71 -8.14 7.17
CA LYS A 370 4.57 -8.08 8.10
C LYS A 370 4.19 -6.64 8.48
N PHE A 371 4.85 -5.67 7.87
CA PHE A 371 4.42 -4.27 7.84
C PHE A 371 3.59 -4.07 6.57
N GLY A 372 2.26 -4.11 6.70
CA GLY A 372 1.35 -4.12 5.56
C GLY A 372 1.24 -5.49 4.88
N HIS A 373 0.95 -5.48 3.58
CA HIS A 373 0.77 -6.68 2.76
C HIS A 373 2.04 -6.95 1.93
N GLY A 374 2.95 -7.76 2.45
CA GLY A 374 4.18 -8.12 1.73
C GLY A 374 3.93 -9.09 0.58
N ARG A 375 4.25 -8.68 -0.65
CA ARG A 375 4.13 -9.54 -1.86
C ARG A 375 5.36 -10.40 -2.15
N PHE A 376 6.54 -10.01 -1.67
CA PHE A 376 7.80 -10.71 -1.93
C PHE A 376 8.32 -11.43 -0.69
N GLN A 377 8.98 -12.58 -0.88
CA GLN A 377 9.55 -13.39 0.20
C GLN A 377 10.97 -12.97 0.57
N THR A 378 11.77 -12.58 -0.42
CA THR A 378 13.17 -12.19 -0.25
C THR A 378 13.43 -10.82 -0.86
N LYS A 379 14.45 -10.13 -0.35
CA LYS A 379 14.92 -8.87 -0.95
C LYS A 379 15.40 -9.08 -2.38
N PHE A 380 16.00 -10.24 -2.67
CA PHE A 380 16.47 -10.59 -4.00
C PHE A 380 15.30 -10.72 -4.99
N ALA A 381 14.24 -11.46 -4.65
CA ALA A 381 13.05 -11.57 -5.52
C ALA A 381 12.37 -10.20 -5.74
N LYS A 382 12.29 -9.38 -4.68
CA LYS A 382 11.80 -8.00 -4.80
C LYS A 382 12.70 -7.18 -5.74
N LYS A 383 14.02 -7.28 -5.56
CA LYS A 383 15.01 -6.58 -6.38
C LYS A 383 14.96 -7.08 -7.82
N GLN A 384 14.86 -8.36 -8.11
CA GLN A 384 14.70 -8.83 -9.49
C GLN A 384 13.44 -8.24 -10.13
N LEU A 385 12.27 -8.39 -9.49
CA LEU A 385 11.02 -7.92 -10.10
C LEU A 385 10.94 -6.39 -10.21
N LEU A 386 11.45 -5.66 -9.21
CA LEU A 386 11.45 -4.20 -9.21
C LEU A 386 12.67 -3.59 -9.89
N ASP A 387 13.79 -4.29 -10.03
CA ASP A 387 14.88 -3.87 -10.89
C ASP A 387 14.57 -4.21 -12.35
N TYR A 388 13.59 -5.06 -12.67
CA TYR A 388 12.99 -4.97 -14.01
C TYR A 388 12.24 -3.64 -14.21
N SER A 389 11.76 -2.99 -13.14
CA SER A 389 11.23 -1.61 -13.18
C SER A 389 12.27 -0.50 -12.93
N ILE A 390 13.42 -0.80 -12.34
CA ILE A 390 14.53 0.13 -12.04
C ILE A 390 15.70 -0.04 -13.02
N ASN A 391 15.80 -1.11 -13.80
CA ASN A 391 16.70 -1.21 -14.96
C ASN A 391 16.03 -0.65 -16.23
N PHE A 392 14.72 -0.35 -16.16
CA PHE A 392 14.12 0.75 -16.93
C PHE A 392 14.54 2.14 -16.43
N LEU A 393 15.25 2.19 -15.29
CA LEU A 393 15.93 3.36 -14.75
C LEU A 393 17.45 3.09 -14.67
N ALA A 394 18.12 2.85 -15.81
CA ALA A 394 19.47 3.41 -15.96
C ALA A 394 19.40 4.84 -15.39
N PRO A 395 20.30 5.26 -14.47
CA PRO A 395 20.06 6.36 -13.53
C PRO A 395 19.31 7.46 -14.25
N VAL A 396 17.99 7.56 -14.04
CA VAL A 396 17.17 8.48 -14.83
C VAL A 396 17.62 9.84 -14.38
N MET A 397 18.51 10.40 -15.17
CA MET A 397 18.88 11.78 -15.04
C MET A 397 17.59 12.55 -15.24
N LEU A 398 17.23 13.35 -14.24
CA LEU A 398 16.00 14.10 -14.22
C LEU A 398 16.02 15.09 -15.38
N THR A 399 14.96 15.15 -16.19
CA THR A 399 14.85 16.22 -17.17
C THR A 399 14.55 17.51 -16.39
N PRO A 400 15.44 18.52 -16.40
CA PRO A 400 15.22 19.77 -15.68
C PRO A 400 14.03 20.52 -16.28
N PHE A 401 13.47 21.49 -15.54
CA PHE A 401 12.51 22.41 -16.14
C PHE A 401 13.23 23.29 -17.15
N PHE A 402 12.68 23.43 -18.36
CA PHE A 402 13.27 24.26 -19.39
C PHE A 402 12.21 25.02 -20.19
N ARG A 403 12.55 26.24 -20.62
CA ARG A 403 11.78 27.05 -21.56
C ARG A 403 12.69 27.45 -22.72
N VAL A 404 12.19 27.32 -23.95
CA VAL A 404 12.91 27.74 -25.15
C VAL A 404 12.16 28.94 -25.75
N ALA A 405 12.83 30.07 -25.84
CA ALA A 405 12.39 31.25 -26.58
C ALA A 405 13.37 31.53 -27.72
N GLN A 406 13.02 32.42 -28.65
CA GLN A 406 13.87 32.76 -29.77
C GLN A 406 13.84 34.26 -30.09
N ASP A 407 15.01 34.79 -30.44
CA ASP A 407 15.21 36.10 -31.06
C ASP A 407 15.60 35.92 -32.54
N GLU A 408 15.84 37.01 -33.27
CA GLU A 408 16.34 36.96 -34.66
C GLU A 408 17.68 36.21 -34.78
N ARG A 409 18.55 36.29 -33.76
CA ARG A 409 19.91 35.72 -33.81
C ARG A 409 20.15 34.52 -32.90
N PHE A 410 19.40 34.39 -31.80
CA PHE A 410 19.66 33.40 -30.75
C PHE A 410 18.41 32.61 -30.37
N LEU A 411 18.60 31.39 -29.89
CA LEU A 411 17.65 30.68 -29.04
C LEU A 411 18.01 30.93 -27.57
N LEU A 412 17.01 31.25 -26.76
CA LEU A 412 17.15 31.52 -25.33
C LEU A 412 16.60 30.32 -24.56
N LEU A 413 17.47 29.51 -23.96
CA LEU A 413 17.09 28.36 -23.15
C LEU A 413 17.24 28.70 -21.67
N SER A 414 16.11 28.73 -20.95
CA SER A 414 16.09 28.90 -19.50
C SER A 414 15.91 27.53 -18.83
N ILE A 415 16.95 26.99 -18.18
CA ILE A 415 16.97 25.65 -17.56
C ILE A 415 17.05 25.76 -16.03
N ARG A 416 15.99 25.39 -15.32
CA ARG A 416 15.93 25.41 -13.86
C ARG A 416 16.45 24.09 -13.27
N ALA A 417 17.61 24.16 -12.64
CA ALA A 417 18.33 23.03 -12.03
C ALA A 417 18.88 23.42 -10.64
N ARG A 418 17.98 23.50 -9.64
CA ARG A 418 18.30 23.95 -8.26
C ARG A 418 19.21 23.02 -7.45
N HIS A 419 19.30 21.76 -7.83
CA HIS A 419 19.99 20.72 -7.07
C HIS A 419 21.15 20.08 -7.85
N CYS A 420 21.80 20.83 -8.75
CA CYS A 420 22.97 20.37 -9.49
C CYS A 420 24.29 20.84 -8.86
N SER A 421 25.35 20.07 -9.07
CA SER A 421 26.73 20.53 -8.84
C SER A 421 27.18 21.36 -10.03
N LEU A 422 27.48 22.66 -9.84
CA LEU A 422 28.01 23.53 -10.90
C LEU A 422 29.32 23.01 -11.52
N ARG A 423 30.07 22.18 -10.77
CA ARG A 423 31.33 21.58 -11.25
C ARG A 423 31.12 20.51 -12.31
N ASP A 424 29.94 19.89 -12.33
CA ASP A 424 29.62 18.76 -13.18
C ASP A 424 28.67 19.18 -14.33
N ALA A 425 28.52 20.48 -14.57
CA ALA A 425 27.64 21.02 -15.60
C ALA A 425 28.37 21.12 -16.95
N GLU A 426 27.89 20.35 -17.93
CA GLU A 426 28.39 20.28 -19.30
C GLU A 426 27.27 20.73 -20.26
N LEU A 427 27.64 21.53 -21.26
CA LEU A 427 26.72 22.08 -22.24
C LEU A 427 27.34 21.98 -23.64
N SER A 428 26.59 21.48 -24.61
CA SER A 428 27.03 21.39 -26.00
C SER A 428 25.83 21.51 -26.94
N TYR A 429 25.99 22.20 -28.06
CA TYR A 429 24.98 22.30 -29.10
C TYR A 429 25.64 22.19 -30.47
N GLU A 430 25.14 21.27 -31.31
CA GLU A 430 25.70 20.99 -32.63
C GLU A 430 24.60 20.53 -33.59
N GLY A 431 24.56 21.13 -34.78
CA GLY A 431 23.55 20.82 -35.80
C GLY A 431 22.15 21.07 -35.25
N ARG A 432 21.33 20.02 -35.15
CA ARG A 432 19.96 20.10 -34.60
C ARG A 432 19.86 19.64 -33.14
N THR A 433 20.97 19.44 -32.44
CA THR A 433 20.92 18.87 -31.09
C THR A 433 21.45 19.88 -30.08
N PHE A 434 20.72 20.08 -28.99
CA PHE A 434 21.18 20.77 -27.78
C PHE A 434 21.27 19.77 -26.63
N LEU A 435 22.36 19.80 -25.86
CA LEU A 435 22.63 18.90 -24.75
C LEU A 435 23.04 19.71 -23.50
N PHE A 436 22.41 19.39 -22.38
CA PHE A 436 22.78 19.88 -21.05
C PHE A 436 22.84 18.69 -20.08
N HIS A 437 23.96 18.56 -19.38
CA HIS A 437 24.21 17.48 -18.43
C HIS A 437 24.75 18.08 -17.13
N ALA A 438 24.06 17.87 -16.02
CA ALA A 438 24.50 18.34 -14.70
C ALA A 438 23.85 17.48 -13.61
N LYS A 439 24.55 16.47 -13.07
CA LYS A 439 23.97 15.48 -12.14
C LYS A 439 23.16 16.14 -10.99
N PRO A 440 21.90 15.73 -10.76
CA PRO A 440 21.20 14.58 -11.33
C PRO A 440 20.44 14.86 -12.66
N TYR A 441 20.62 16.01 -13.30
CA TYR A 441 19.84 16.45 -14.45
C TYR A 441 20.49 16.11 -15.82
N PHE A 442 19.64 15.80 -16.81
CA PHE A 442 20.02 15.63 -18.22
C PHE A 442 18.90 16.10 -19.14
N LEU A 443 19.27 16.90 -20.13
CA LEU A 443 18.36 17.43 -21.14
C LEU A 443 19.01 17.28 -22.50
N ARG A 444 18.33 16.61 -23.42
CA ARG A 444 18.68 16.57 -24.84
C ARG A 444 17.48 17.06 -25.63
N LEU A 445 17.68 18.10 -26.44
CA LEU A 445 16.65 18.66 -27.32
C LEU A 445 17.05 18.44 -28.77
N PHE A 446 16.07 18.10 -29.59
CA PHE A 446 16.13 18.02 -31.04
C PHE A 446 15.42 19.26 -31.59
N LEU A 447 16.21 20.22 -32.07
CA LEU A 447 15.75 21.49 -32.60
C LEU A 447 15.25 21.31 -34.05
N PRO A 448 14.19 22.04 -34.46
CA PRO A 448 13.66 21.99 -35.83
C PRO A 448 14.67 22.38 -36.93
N ALA A 449 15.58 23.30 -36.62
CA ALA A 449 16.59 23.85 -37.53
C ALA A 449 17.98 23.86 -36.89
N ASP A 450 19.00 24.16 -37.70
CA ASP A 450 20.39 24.04 -37.29
C ASP A 450 20.85 25.23 -36.41
N VAL A 451 21.58 24.92 -35.34
CA VAL A 451 22.34 25.86 -34.52
C VAL A 451 23.84 25.69 -34.78
N VAL A 452 24.62 26.73 -34.51
CA VAL A 452 26.08 26.76 -34.71
C VAL A 452 26.79 27.10 -33.40
N ASP A 453 27.99 26.59 -33.20
CA ASP A 453 28.87 26.98 -32.10
C ASP A 453 29.97 27.91 -32.63
N ASP A 454 29.65 29.22 -32.65
CA ASP A 454 30.48 30.28 -33.23
C ASP A 454 31.14 31.19 -32.17
N GLU A 455 31.41 30.66 -30.97
CA GLU A 455 31.94 31.38 -29.79
C GLU A 455 31.05 32.54 -29.27
N SER A 456 29.93 32.83 -29.93
CA SER A 456 29.00 33.91 -29.55
C SER A 456 27.93 33.48 -28.53
N GLY A 457 27.83 32.18 -28.24
CA GLY A 457 26.93 31.64 -27.25
C GLY A 457 27.37 31.96 -25.82
N THR A 458 26.41 32.30 -24.95
CA THR A 458 26.69 32.60 -23.53
C THR A 458 25.83 31.75 -22.61
N CYS A 459 26.33 31.47 -21.40
CA CYS A 459 25.60 30.75 -20.35
C CYS A 459 25.75 31.50 -19.03
N GLU A 460 24.63 31.93 -18.44
CA GLU A 460 24.56 32.63 -17.16
C GLU A 460 23.81 31.76 -16.14
N TYR A 461 24.23 31.77 -14.87
CA TYR A 461 23.57 31.03 -13.80
C TYR A 461 23.11 31.96 -12.68
N ASP A 462 21.80 31.97 -12.43
CA ASP A 462 21.19 32.64 -11.29
C ASP A 462 21.13 31.68 -10.09
N ALA A 463 21.89 32.00 -9.04
CA ALA A 463 21.98 31.18 -7.83
C ALA A 463 20.76 31.31 -6.90
N GLU A 464 19.99 32.39 -6.97
CA GLU A 464 18.80 32.58 -6.15
C GLU A 464 17.62 31.77 -6.70
N GLU A 465 17.40 31.84 -8.02
CA GLU A 465 16.34 31.10 -8.70
C GLU A 465 16.73 29.66 -9.10
N GLY A 466 18.04 29.40 -9.19
CA GLY A 466 18.64 28.14 -9.64
C GLY A 466 18.39 27.86 -11.12
N VAL A 467 18.53 28.90 -11.97
CA VAL A 467 18.21 28.88 -13.40
C VAL A 467 19.47 29.17 -14.22
N PHE A 468 19.73 28.35 -15.23
CA PHE A 468 20.71 28.60 -16.28
C PHE A 468 20.03 29.28 -17.47
N THR A 469 20.55 30.42 -17.91
CA THR A 469 20.11 31.11 -19.11
C THR A 469 21.17 30.94 -20.19
N VAL A 470 20.87 30.13 -21.20
CA VAL A 470 21.78 29.79 -22.30
C VAL A 470 21.33 30.47 -23.57
N ARG A 471 22.22 31.23 -24.20
CA ARG A 471 22.02 31.86 -25.51
C ARG A 471 22.72 31.01 -26.56
N VAL A 472 21.95 30.35 -27.42
CA VAL A 472 22.46 29.47 -28.48
C VAL A 472 22.33 30.17 -29.83
N PRO A 473 23.41 30.36 -30.61
CA PRO A 473 23.34 31.04 -31.90
C PRO A 473 22.65 30.21 -32.98
N LYS A 474 21.80 30.85 -33.78
CA LYS A 474 21.19 30.24 -34.97
C LYS A 474 22.22 30.18 -36.10
N LYS A 475 22.27 29.08 -36.88
CA LYS A 475 23.17 28.96 -38.04
C LYS A 475 22.88 30.01 -39.12
N THR A 476 21.62 30.39 -39.25
CA THR A 476 21.05 31.33 -40.21
C THR A 476 20.35 32.44 -39.42
N PRO A 477 20.99 33.61 -39.25
CA PRO A 477 20.36 34.75 -38.58
C PRO A 477 19.06 35.15 -39.28
N GLY A 478 17.96 35.25 -38.52
CA GLY A 478 16.62 35.55 -39.00
C GLY A 478 15.73 34.33 -39.29
N GLU A 479 16.26 33.08 -39.24
CA GLU A 479 15.44 31.88 -39.40
C GLU A 479 14.54 31.66 -38.17
N HIS A 480 13.23 31.49 -38.41
CA HIS A 480 12.24 31.26 -37.36
C HIS A 480 12.09 29.75 -37.11
N PHE A 481 12.28 29.32 -35.85
CA PHE A 481 12.15 27.92 -35.45
C PHE A 481 10.68 27.65 -35.10
N PRO A 482 9.95 26.82 -35.88
CA PRO A 482 8.54 26.57 -35.61
C PRO A 482 8.36 25.65 -34.40
N ARG A 483 7.21 25.76 -33.72
CA ARG A 483 6.71 24.82 -32.68
C ARG A 483 7.63 24.59 -31.46
N LEU A 484 8.42 25.59 -31.06
CA LEU A 484 9.29 25.51 -29.87
C LEU A 484 8.54 25.24 -28.55
N GLU A 485 7.23 25.47 -28.52
CA GLU A 485 6.35 25.23 -27.37
C GLU A 485 5.91 23.76 -27.23
N MET A 486 6.08 22.95 -28.28
CA MET A 486 5.70 21.52 -28.29
C MET A 486 6.81 20.65 -27.71
N LEU A 487 6.98 20.68 -26.38
CA LEU A 487 8.11 20.08 -25.69
C LEU A 487 8.30 18.57 -25.94
N SER A 488 7.22 17.81 -26.16
CA SER A 488 7.34 16.36 -26.44
C SER A 488 7.97 16.09 -27.79
N GLU A 489 7.78 16.99 -28.76
CA GLU A 489 8.42 16.90 -30.08
C GLU A 489 9.92 17.19 -29.98
N LEU A 490 10.29 18.23 -29.21
CA LEU A 490 11.70 18.59 -28.97
C LEU A 490 12.48 17.52 -28.20
N LEU A 491 11.82 16.68 -27.41
CA LEU A 491 12.47 15.59 -26.66
C LEU A 491 12.62 14.31 -27.48
N GLN A 492 12.00 14.21 -28.66
CA GLN A 492 12.04 13.02 -29.53
C GLN A 492 12.92 13.26 -30.77
N PRO A 493 13.72 12.26 -31.21
CA PRO A 493 14.50 12.40 -32.43
C PRO A 493 13.58 12.43 -33.67
N GLN A 494 13.73 13.44 -34.52
CA GLN A 494 13.10 13.45 -35.84
C GLN A 494 13.89 12.55 -36.81
N GLU A 495 13.20 11.73 -37.61
CA GLU A 495 13.85 10.91 -38.63
C GLU A 495 14.39 11.80 -39.77
N PRO A 496 15.63 11.57 -40.25
CA PRO A 496 16.08 12.21 -41.46
C PRO A 496 15.25 11.67 -42.64
N ASN A 497 14.64 12.57 -43.42
CA ASN A 497 13.96 12.24 -44.67
C ASN A 497 14.98 11.71 -45.71
N ALA A 498 15.34 10.43 -45.62
CA ALA A 498 16.06 9.71 -46.63
C ALA A 498 15.44 8.31 -46.76
N GLN A 499 14.67 8.09 -47.82
CA GLN A 499 14.09 6.79 -48.17
C GLN A 499 15.22 5.75 -48.28
N ARG A 500 15.28 4.77 -47.37
CA ARG A 500 16.12 3.58 -47.52
C ARG A 500 15.29 2.43 -48.11
N LEU A 501 15.63 2.06 -49.33
CA LEU A 501 15.30 0.79 -49.98
C LEU A 501 16.23 -0.31 -49.43
N VAL A 502 15.73 -1.55 -49.40
CA VAL A 502 16.38 -2.87 -49.17
C VAL A 502 15.93 -3.59 -47.87
N GLU A 503 15.33 -4.77 -48.08
CA GLU A 503 15.02 -5.83 -47.09
C GLU A 503 16.25 -6.71 -46.85
N GLU A 504 16.59 -7.06 -45.61
CA GLU A 504 17.45 -8.20 -45.31
C GLU A 504 17.08 -8.97 -44.03
N LEU A 505 17.40 -10.26 -44.10
CA LEU A 505 17.05 -11.42 -43.26
C LEU A 505 17.90 -11.56 -41.98
N ASP A 506 17.31 -12.22 -40.99
CA ASP A 506 17.93 -12.64 -39.72
C ASP A 506 19.14 -13.58 -39.91
N THR A 507 20.23 -13.32 -39.17
CA THR A 507 21.25 -14.32 -38.81
C THR A 507 21.85 -14.03 -37.43
N GLU A 508 22.11 -15.11 -36.66
CA GLU A 508 22.61 -15.09 -35.29
C GLU A 508 24.16 -15.12 -35.18
N VAL A 509 24.62 -14.66 -34.01
CA VAL A 509 25.82 -15.04 -33.20
C VAL A 509 26.91 -13.95 -33.02
N GLY A 510 27.19 -13.63 -31.74
CA GLY A 510 28.52 -13.22 -31.25
C GLY A 510 28.50 -12.13 -30.16
N ASP A 511 28.71 -12.52 -28.90
CA ASP A 511 29.09 -11.60 -27.81
C ASP A 511 30.54 -11.10 -28.02
N ASP A 512 30.77 -9.78 -27.95
CA ASP A 512 31.70 -9.12 -27.01
C ASP A 512 31.78 -7.60 -27.30
N ASP A 513 31.75 -6.83 -26.20
CA ASP A 513 32.01 -5.39 -26.05
C ASP A 513 31.04 -4.33 -26.61
N ILE A 514 30.25 -3.78 -25.66
CA ILE A 514 29.92 -2.36 -25.45
C ILE A 514 29.35 -1.62 -26.67
N ASP A 515 28.02 -1.60 -26.75
CA ASP A 515 27.31 -0.40 -27.17
C ASP A 515 26.04 -0.20 -26.33
N CYS A 516 26.07 0.87 -25.52
CA CYS A 516 25.00 1.29 -24.60
C CYS A 516 23.86 2.01 -25.34
N PHE A 517 23.31 1.40 -26.38
CA PHE A 517 22.09 1.87 -27.04
C PHE A 517 21.18 0.68 -27.34
N ALA A 518 20.56 0.13 -26.29
CA ALA A 518 19.36 -0.68 -26.48
C ALA A 518 18.27 0.22 -27.05
N GLN A 519 18.10 0.12 -28.36
CA GLN A 519 16.96 0.58 -29.13
C GLN A 519 15.67 0.16 -28.40
N GLN A 520 15.00 1.13 -27.78
CA GLN A 520 13.69 0.96 -27.15
C GLN A 520 12.62 0.72 -28.24
N CYS A 521 12.60 -0.46 -28.82
CA CYS A 521 11.34 -1.04 -29.28
C CYS A 521 10.73 -1.76 -28.08
N LEU A 522 9.82 -1.08 -27.38
CA LEU A 522 8.83 -1.76 -26.54
C LEU A 522 7.98 -2.62 -27.47
N THR A 523 8.29 -3.90 -27.60
CA THR A 523 7.26 -4.90 -27.90
C THR A 523 6.41 -5.04 -26.64
N GLU A 524 5.41 -4.18 -26.52
CA GLU A 524 4.30 -4.46 -25.61
C GLU A 524 3.68 -5.78 -26.08
N ASN A 525 3.65 -6.78 -25.21
CA ASN A 525 2.72 -7.90 -25.33
C ASN A 525 1.29 -7.33 -25.13
N GLU A 526 0.81 -6.58 -26.11
CA GLU A 526 -0.60 -6.36 -26.35
C GLU A 526 -1.25 -7.75 -26.44
N PRO A 527 -2.31 -8.05 -25.67
CA PRO A 527 -3.07 -9.27 -25.90
C PRO A 527 -3.55 -9.21 -27.35
N SER A 528 -3.15 -10.19 -28.17
CA SER A 528 -3.49 -10.30 -29.59
C SER A 528 -5.01 -10.33 -29.75
N THR A 529 -5.61 -9.15 -29.80
CA THR A 529 -7.04 -8.95 -30.01
C THR A 529 -7.23 -8.82 -31.51
N SER A 530 -8.06 -9.68 -32.09
CA SER A 530 -8.34 -9.66 -33.53
C SER A 530 -8.77 -8.27 -33.99
N SER A 531 -8.20 -7.78 -35.10
CA SER A 531 -8.50 -6.44 -35.65
C SER A 531 -9.99 -6.23 -35.94
N SER A 532 -10.75 -7.30 -36.19
CA SER A 532 -12.20 -7.28 -36.35
C SER A 532 -12.94 -6.89 -35.06
N THR A 533 -12.48 -7.35 -33.90
CA THR A 533 -13.10 -7.05 -32.60
C THR A 533 -12.91 -5.60 -32.20
N LEU A 534 -11.72 -5.04 -32.43
CA LEU A 534 -11.45 -3.62 -32.17
C LEU A 534 -12.28 -2.71 -33.07
N LYS A 535 -12.49 -3.07 -34.34
CA LYS A 535 -13.34 -2.31 -35.27
C LYS A 535 -14.81 -2.27 -34.85
N GLN A 536 -15.29 -3.30 -34.16
CA GLN A 536 -16.70 -3.42 -33.76
C GLN A 536 -16.96 -2.91 -32.33
N PHE A 537 -16.04 -3.13 -31.38
CA PHE A 537 -16.25 -2.89 -29.95
C PHE A 537 -15.19 -1.99 -29.28
N GLY A 538 -14.22 -1.48 -30.04
CA GLY A 538 -13.13 -0.68 -29.51
C GLY A 538 -13.56 0.62 -28.81
N TYR A 539 -12.70 1.13 -27.93
CA TYR A 539 -12.80 2.44 -27.27
C TYR A 539 -11.40 2.95 -26.89
N GLY A 540 -11.35 4.09 -26.19
CA GLY A 540 -10.10 4.80 -25.93
C GLY A 540 -9.63 5.56 -27.15
N PHE A 541 -8.46 6.18 -27.04
CA PHE A 541 -7.86 6.96 -28.12
C PHE A 541 -7.62 6.10 -29.39
N GLY A 542 -8.30 6.48 -30.47
CA GLY A 542 -8.30 5.77 -31.75
C GLY A 542 -9.02 4.41 -31.73
N TRP A 543 -9.89 4.13 -30.75
CA TRP A 543 -10.63 2.87 -30.60
C TRP A 543 -9.75 1.61 -30.52
N ARG A 544 -8.55 1.77 -29.96
CA ARG A 544 -7.53 0.71 -29.92
C ARG A 544 -7.63 -0.21 -28.70
N ARG A 545 -8.54 0.05 -27.76
CA ARG A 545 -8.68 -0.74 -26.53
C ARG A 545 -10.00 -1.48 -26.47
N HIS A 546 -9.98 -2.67 -25.89
CA HIS A 546 -11.14 -3.53 -25.65
C HIS A 546 -10.84 -4.49 -24.48
N GLY A 547 -11.86 -4.88 -23.71
CA GLY A 547 -11.74 -5.86 -22.62
C GLY A 547 -11.17 -5.31 -21.30
N VAL A 548 -10.88 -4.00 -21.22
CA VAL A 548 -10.33 -3.34 -20.02
C VAL A 548 -11.44 -2.92 -19.08
N LEU A 549 -12.46 -2.23 -19.61
CA LEU A 549 -13.56 -1.67 -18.82
C LEU A 549 -14.46 -2.76 -18.22
N GLY A 550 -14.73 -3.86 -18.91
CA GLY A 550 -15.54 -4.97 -18.38
C GLY A 550 -14.85 -5.75 -17.26
N ARG A 551 -13.51 -5.85 -17.28
CA ARG A 551 -12.74 -6.39 -16.15
C ARG A 551 -12.85 -5.47 -14.93
N LEU A 552 -12.71 -4.17 -15.15
CA LEU A 552 -12.84 -3.18 -14.08
C LEU A 552 -14.28 -3.13 -13.53
N LEU A 553 -15.30 -3.29 -14.38
CA LEU A 553 -16.70 -3.39 -13.97
C LEU A 553 -16.94 -4.59 -13.04
N ALA A 554 -16.29 -5.73 -13.29
CA ALA A 554 -16.38 -6.90 -12.40
C ALA A 554 -15.74 -6.66 -11.01
N ASP A 555 -14.71 -5.82 -10.94
CA ASP A 555 -13.97 -5.54 -9.71
C ASP A 555 -14.56 -4.35 -8.91
N ILE A 556 -15.07 -3.33 -9.60
CA ILE A 556 -15.47 -2.02 -9.04
C ILE A 556 -17.00 -1.83 -9.06
N GLY A 557 -17.75 -2.57 -9.88
CA GLY A 557 -19.21 -2.49 -9.97
C GLY A 557 -19.70 -1.19 -10.62
N GLN A 558 -20.85 -0.67 -10.16
CA GLN A 558 -21.52 0.53 -10.71
C GLN A 558 -20.77 1.86 -10.47
N GLU A 559 -19.59 1.84 -9.82
CA GLU A 559 -18.79 3.06 -9.56
C GLU A 559 -17.86 3.42 -10.75
N LEU A 560 -17.98 2.72 -11.89
CA LEU A 560 -17.24 3.05 -13.11
C LEU A 560 -17.78 4.36 -13.73
N PRO A 561 -16.93 5.30 -14.17
CA PRO A 561 -17.38 6.61 -14.66
C PRO A 561 -17.91 6.56 -16.12
N VAL A 562 -18.56 5.48 -16.54
CA VAL A 562 -19.06 5.25 -17.92
C VAL A 562 -20.56 4.94 -17.84
N ASP A 563 -21.34 5.45 -18.78
CA ASP A 563 -22.82 5.36 -18.77
C ASP A 563 -23.38 4.17 -19.57
N LEU A 564 -22.49 3.29 -20.06
CA LEU A 564 -22.85 2.03 -20.71
C LEU A 564 -22.84 0.88 -19.70
N ASP A 565 -23.96 0.14 -19.63
CA ASP A 565 -24.08 -1.06 -18.78
C ASP A 565 -23.07 -2.17 -19.16
N ASP A 566 -22.80 -2.32 -20.47
CA ASP A 566 -21.84 -3.26 -21.02
C ASP A 566 -20.90 -2.56 -22.03
N PRO A 567 -19.82 -1.91 -21.58
CA PRO A 567 -18.94 -1.12 -22.45
C PRO A 567 -18.12 -1.99 -23.41
N ASP A 568 -17.83 -3.25 -23.05
CA ASP A 568 -17.07 -4.18 -23.90
C ASP A 568 -17.98 -4.91 -24.91
N GLY A 569 -19.24 -5.17 -24.57
CA GLY A 569 -20.19 -5.88 -25.45
C GLY A 569 -21.08 -4.98 -26.31
N THR A 570 -21.11 -3.66 -26.09
CA THR A 570 -21.92 -2.73 -26.92
C THR A 570 -21.14 -2.30 -28.18
N PRO A 571 -21.64 -2.59 -29.40
CA PRO A 571 -21.00 -2.17 -30.66
C PRO A 571 -20.84 -0.66 -30.75
N ILE A 572 -19.73 -0.17 -31.33
CA ILE A 572 -19.42 1.27 -31.47
C ILE A 572 -20.56 2.02 -32.15
N ASP A 573 -21.12 1.46 -33.22
CA ASP A 573 -22.14 2.11 -34.05
C ASP A 573 -23.50 2.23 -33.32
N ASP A 574 -23.77 1.37 -32.33
CA ASP A 574 -25.01 1.39 -31.55
C ASP A 574 -24.98 2.42 -30.40
N ARG A 575 -23.78 2.84 -29.97
CA ARG A 575 -23.60 3.71 -28.79
C ARG A 575 -24.24 5.08 -28.96
N LEU A 576 -24.28 5.62 -30.19
CA LEU A 576 -24.95 6.90 -30.46
C LEU A 576 -26.46 6.78 -30.20
N GLY A 577 -27.09 5.69 -30.63
CA GLY A 577 -28.51 5.42 -30.34
C GLY A 577 -28.78 5.27 -28.83
N ARG A 578 -27.83 4.68 -28.08
CA ARG A 578 -27.92 4.59 -26.61
C ARG A 578 -27.90 5.97 -25.94
N LEU A 579 -27.03 6.86 -26.41
CA LEU A 579 -27.00 8.24 -25.93
C LEU A 579 -28.29 9.00 -26.26
N HIS A 580 -28.85 8.82 -27.46
CA HIS A 580 -30.12 9.47 -27.83
C HIS A 580 -31.25 9.01 -26.91
N ALA A 581 -31.36 7.70 -26.66
CA ALA A 581 -32.35 7.16 -25.73
C ALA A 581 -32.15 7.68 -24.31
N PHE A 582 -30.90 7.78 -23.86
CA PHE A 582 -30.55 8.34 -22.55
C PHE A 582 -31.00 9.81 -22.43
N ASP A 583 -30.71 10.62 -23.44
CA ASP A 583 -31.08 12.04 -23.47
C ASP A 583 -32.58 12.24 -23.40
N THR A 584 -33.36 11.47 -24.16
CA THR A 584 -34.82 11.51 -24.13
C THR A 584 -35.39 11.10 -22.78
N ASP A 585 -34.84 10.07 -22.13
CA ASP A 585 -35.30 9.58 -20.83
C ASP A 585 -34.99 10.57 -19.68
N HIS A 586 -33.86 11.27 -19.77
CA HIS A 586 -33.38 12.17 -18.69
C HIS A 586 -33.81 13.62 -18.87
N PHE A 587 -34.33 14.00 -20.04
CA PHE A 587 -34.78 15.36 -20.30
C PHE A 587 -35.97 15.74 -19.41
N ARG A 588 -35.90 16.94 -18.81
CA ARG A 588 -36.98 17.49 -17.97
C ARG A 588 -37.38 18.85 -18.50
N ALA A 589 -38.52 18.88 -19.19
CA ALA A 589 -39.08 20.11 -19.79
C ALA A 589 -39.27 21.25 -18.78
N GLN A 590 -39.74 20.93 -17.57
CA GLN A 590 -39.94 21.93 -16.51
C GLN A 590 -38.64 22.62 -16.08
N HIS A 591 -37.54 21.87 -15.96
CA HIS A 591 -36.24 22.43 -15.57
C HIS A 591 -35.66 23.31 -16.67
N TYR A 592 -35.78 22.85 -17.93
CA TYR A 592 -35.41 23.64 -19.11
C TYR A 592 -36.18 24.97 -19.17
N LEU A 593 -37.50 24.94 -18.93
CA LEU A 593 -38.33 26.15 -18.93
C LEU A 593 -38.02 27.10 -17.78
N ALA A 594 -37.68 26.57 -16.60
CA ALA A 594 -37.23 27.38 -15.46
C ALA A 594 -35.94 28.14 -15.81
N ASP A 595 -34.92 27.44 -16.32
CA ASP A 595 -33.64 28.03 -16.76
C ASP A 595 -33.79 29.00 -17.96
N LEU A 596 -34.92 28.94 -18.68
CA LEU A 596 -35.24 29.83 -19.80
C LEU A 596 -35.96 31.10 -19.35
N HIS A 597 -36.93 30.99 -18.44
CA HIS A 597 -37.83 32.08 -18.06
C HIS A 597 -37.42 32.79 -16.76
N GLU A 598 -36.74 32.10 -15.86
CA GLU A 598 -36.32 32.60 -14.54
C GLU A 598 -34.81 32.37 -14.35
N PRO A 599 -33.94 33.01 -15.16
CA PRO A 599 -32.51 32.79 -15.04
C PRO A 599 -31.97 33.35 -13.72
N ASP A 600 -31.32 32.49 -12.94
CA ASP A 600 -30.64 32.89 -11.70
C ASP A 600 -29.45 33.81 -11.98
N LEU A 601 -29.05 34.61 -10.98
CA LEU A 601 -27.95 35.59 -11.10
C LEU A 601 -26.65 34.94 -11.62
N SER A 602 -26.32 33.74 -11.13
CA SER A 602 -25.15 32.97 -11.54
C SER A 602 -25.20 32.51 -13.00
N GLN A 603 -26.39 32.23 -13.54
CA GLN A 603 -26.58 31.91 -14.96
C GLN A 603 -26.37 33.16 -15.83
N VAL A 604 -26.85 34.31 -15.36
CA VAL A 604 -26.64 35.60 -16.04
C VAL A 604 -25.15 35.95 -16.06
N GLU A 605 -24.45 35.74 -14.95
CA GLU A 605 -22.99 35.94 -14.85
C GLU A 605 -22.23 34.98 -15.78
N ALA A 606 -22.59 33.70 -15.83
CA ALA A 606 -21.98 32.73 -16.74
C ALA A 606 -22.17 33.09 -18.23
N MET A 607 -23.31 33.69 -18.57
CA MET A 607 -23.61 34.20 -19.91
C MET A 607 -22.78 35.44 -20.27
N ALA A 608 -22.51 36.31 -19.28
CA ALA A 608 -21.74 37.54 -19.46
C ALA A 608 -20.21 37.33 -19.38
N PHE A 609 -19.76 36.28 -18.70
CA PHE A 609 -18.34 35.95 -18.53
C PHE A 609 -17.61 35.77 -19.87
N ASP A 610 -16.38 36.26 -19.96
CA ASP A 610 -15.55 36.10 -21.15
C ASP A 610 -14.31 35.26 -20.81
N PRO A 611 -14.27 33.97 -21.22
CA PRO A 611 -13.14 33.08 -20.93
C PRO A 611 -11.79 33.59 -21.42
N PHE A 612 -11.77 34.44 -22.45
CA PHE A 612 -10.55 34.83 -23.16
C PHE A 612 -9.91 36.12 -22.62
N GLN A 613 -10.46 36.73 -21.57
CA GLN A 613 -9.79 37.82 -20.86
C GLN A 613 -8.54 37.28 -20.14
N ASN A 614 -7.50 38.11 -19.97
CA ASN A 614 -6.28 37.80 -19.20
C ASN A 614 -5.33 36.69 -19.73
N GLY A 615 -5.45 36.23 -20.97
CA GLY A 615 -4.48 35.27 -21.55
C GLY A 615 -4.57 33.85 -20.97
N HIS A 616 -5.75 33.43 -20.50
CA HIS A 616 -5.97 32.13 -19.85
C HIS A 616 -5.71 30.87 -20.71
N PHE A 617 -5.42 31.01 -22.01
CA PHE A 617 -5.24 29.88 -22.94
C PHE A 617 -3.79 29.73 -23.47
N GLU A 618 -2.83 30.36 -22.81
CA GLU A 618 -1.40 30.11 -23.01
C GLU A 618 -0.92 28.94 -22.13
N LEU A 619 0.17 28.27 -22.52
CA LEU A 619 0.76 27.21 -21.69
C LEU A 619 1.35 27.81 -20.41
N SER A 620 0.78 27.42 -19.27
CA SER A 620 1.27 27.77 -17.94
C SER A 620 2.52 26.97 -17.56
N GLU A 621 3.26 27.41 -16.54
CA GLU A 621 4.40 26.63 -16.01
C GLU A 621 3.99 25.21 -15.58
N GLN A 622 2.77 25.06 -15.06
CA GLN A 622 2.22 23.76 -14.65
C GLN A 622 1.96 22.85 -15.86
N ASP A 623 1.53 23.42 -17.00
CA ASP A 623 1.32 22.65 -18.23
C ASP A 623 2.64 22.10 -18.77
N LEU A 624 3.71 22.91 -18.72
CA LEU A 624 5.05 22.50 -19.14
C LEU A 624 5.62 21.41 -18.24
N ASP A 625 5.29 21.41 -16.94
CA ASP A 625 5.64 20.31 -16.03
C ASP A 625 4.85 19.04 -16.35
N ASP A 626 3.53 19.15 -16.55
CA ASP A 626 2.68 18.01 -16.91
C ASP A 626 3.12 17.34 -18.23
N LEU A 627 3.60 18.11 -19.20
CA LEU A 627 4.13 17.59 -20.47
C LEU A 627 5.36 16.70 -20.32
N LYS A 628 6.21 16.94 -19.31
CA LYS A 628 7.39 16.09 -19.04
C LYS A 628 7.01 14.71 -18.51
N ASP A 629 5.90 14.66 -17.79
CA ASP A 629 5.37 13.46 -17.17
C ASP A 629 4.51 12.60 -18.11
N LEU A 630 4.24 13.09 -19.34
CA LEU A 630 3.55 12.31 -20.35
C LEU A 630 4.38 11.09 -20.81
N PRO A 631 3.72 9.96 -21.13
CA PRO A 631 4.42 8.76 -21.58
C PRO A 631 5.15 9.03 -22.91
N ARG A 632 6.44 8.69 -22.98
CA ARG A 632 7.29 8.87 -24.18
C ARG A 632 7.04 7.77 -25.24
N ARG A 633 5.79 7.63 -25.70
CA ARG A 633 5.38 6.63 -26.71
C ARG A 633 5.19 7.29 -28.07
N LYS A 634 5.71 6.67 -29.14
CA LYS A 634 5.40 7.06 -30.52
C LYS A 634 3.97 6.62 -30.84
N LEU A 635 3.08 7.57 -31.14
CA LEU A 635 1.73 7.25 -31.60
C LEU A 635 1.82 6.61 -33.01
N PRO A 636 0.96 5.62 -33.34
CA PRO A 636 0.92 5.06 -34.67
C PRO A 636 0.42 6.11 -35.67
N ASN A 637 0.84 5.97 -36.93
CA ASN A 637 0.29 6.79 -38.01
C ASN A 637 -1.17 6.36 -38.27
N PHE A 638 -2.11 7.23 -37.95
CA PHE A 638 -3.53 6.99 -38.18
C PHE A 638 -3.90 7.28 -39.64
N PRO A 639 -4.78 6.46 -40.26
CA PRO A 639 -5.43 6.82 -41.52
C PRO A 639 -6.12 8.17 -41.40
N ARG A 640 -6.19 8.92 -42.51
CA ARG A 640 -6.80 10.26 -42.54
C ARG A 640 -8.21 10.30 -41.91
N GLU A 641 -9.04 9.30 -42.22
CA GLU A 641 -10.39 9.18 -41.68
C GLU A 641 -10.40 9.05 -40.14
N THR A 642 -9.51 8.21 -39.58
CA THR A 642 -9.39 8.03 -38.14
C THR A 642 -8.85 9.30 -37.46
N THR A 643 -7.92 10.01 -38.11
CA THR A 643 -7.40 11.31 -37.64
C THR A 643 -8.52 12.37 -37.57
N GLU A 644 -9.39 12.43 -38.58
CA GLU A 644 -10.56 13.32 -38.57
C GLU A 644 -11.58 12.91 -37.50
N GLN A 645 -11.80 11.61 -37.26
CA GLN A 645 -12.69 11.12 -36.20
C GLN A 645 -12.14 11.40 -34.79
N ILE A 646 -10.83 11.27 -34.57
CA ILE A 646 -10.16 11.66 -33.32
C ILE A 646 -10.31 13.17 -33.10
N ALA A 647 -10.09 13.98 -34.13
CA ALA A 647 -10.24 15.43 -34.06
C ALA A 647 -11.65 15.82 -33.59
N ARG A 648 -12.71 15.17 -34.10
CA ARG A 648 -14.10 15.45 -33.69
C ARG A 648 -14.36 15.20 -32.21
N SER A 649 -13.65 14.28 -31.55
CA SER A 649 -13.77 14.06 -30.09
C SER A 649 -13.26 15.25 -29.25
N LEU A 650 -12.49 16.16 -29.84
CA LEU A 650 -12.12 17.41 -29.17
C LEU A 650 -13.33 18.34 -29.00
N ILE A 651 -14.36 18.24 -29.84
CA ILE A 651 -15.53 19.12 -29.78
C ILE A 651 -16.25 18.98 -28.44
N ASP A 652 -16.58 17.74 -28.04
CA ASP A 652 -17.30 17.50 -26.79
C ASP A 652 -16.42 17.65 -25.55
N ILE A 653 -15.14 17.26 -25.64
CA ILE A 653 -14.17 17.45 -24.54
C ILE A 653 -13.96 18.93 -24.23
N LEU A 654 -13.75 19.76 -25.26
CA LEU A 654 -13.59 21.21 -25.09
C LEU A 654 -14.91 21.87 -24.70
N PHE A 655 -16.05 21.41 -25.23
CA PHE A 655 -17.36 21.90 -24.81
C PHE A 655 -17.60 21.68 -23.31
N GLY A 656 -17.34 20.47 -22.80
CA GLY A 656 -17.49 20.17 -21.38
C GLY A 656 -16.58 21.04 -20.50
N PHE A 657 -15.32 21.22 -20.90
CA PHE A 657 -14.38 22.13 -20.21
C PHE A 657 -14.86 23.58 -20.20
N LEU A 658 -15.25 24.13 -21.35
CA LEU A 658 -15.65 25.53 -21.48
C LEU A 658 -17.01 25.82 -20.86
N TYR A 659 -17.92 24.84 -20.85
CA TYR A 659 -19.17 24.93 -20.11
C TYR A 659 -18.89 25.07 -18.60
N ASP A 660 -18.05 24.21 -18.03
CA ASP A 660 -17.65 24.31 -16.62
C ASP A 660 -16.92 25.63 -16.34
N PHE A 661 -15.98 26.01 -17.20
CA PHE A 661 -15.20 27.24 -17.05
C PHE A 661 -16.08 28.50 -17.03
N ARG A 662 -17.14 28.55 -17.87
CA ARG A 662 -18.13 29.63 -17.83
C ARG A 662 -18.98 29.61 -16.57
N THR A 663 -19.52 28.45 -16.24
CA THR A 663 -20.47 28.33 -15.11
C THR A 663 -19.81 28.49 -13.75
N THR A 664 -18.50 28.32 -13.68
CA THR A 664 -17.67 28.54 -12.50
C THR A 664 -16.87 29.85 -12.52
N LEU A 665 -17.08 30.70 -13.54
CA LEU A 665 -16.39 31.99 -13.70
C LEU A 665 -14.85 31.87 -13.66
N GLY A 666 -14.32 30.76 -14.17
CA GLY A 666 -12.89 30.46 -14.23
C GLY A 666 -12.30 29.74 -12.99
N GLU A 667 -13.09 29.51 -11.94
CA GLU A 667 -12.62 28.86 -10.71
C GLU A 667 -13.17 27.43 -10.54
N HIS A 668 -12.36 26.42 -10.81
CA HIS A 668 -12.78 25.02 -10.71
C HIS A 668 -13.31 24.66 -9.31
N SER A 669 -14.43 23.94 -9.28
CA SER A 669 -15.08 23.46 -8.07
C SER A 669 -14.86 21.95 -7.84
N VAL A 670 -15.40 21.41 -6.75
CA VAL A 670 -15.38 19.95 -6.49
C VAL A 670 -16.20 19.16 -7.52
N GLU A 671 -17.20 19.80 -8.14
CA GLU A 671 -18.07 19.19 -9.15
C GLU A 671 -17.50 19.30 -10.58
N THR A 672 -16.45 20.10 -10.80
CA THR A 672 -15.87 20.35 -12.13
C THR A 672 -15.51 19.06 -12.87
N GLY A 673 -14.87 18.10 -12.18
CA GLY A 673 -14.54 16.81 -12.79
C GLY A 673 -15.78 16.03 -13.22
N TRP A 674 -16.87 16.11 -12.46
CA TRP A 674 -18.16 15.50 -12.80
C TRP A 674 -18.79 16.19 -14.00
N THR A 675 -18.96 17.52 -13.97
CA THR A 675 -19.57 18.33 -15.03
C THR A 675 -18.88 18.11 -16.37
N ILE A 676 -17.54 18.20 -16.40
CA ILE A 676 -16.77 17.98 -17.62
C ILE A 676 -17.00 16.55 -18.14
N SER A 677 -16.80 15.53 -17.30
CA SER A 677 -16.96 14.13 -17.74
C SER A 677 -18.38 13.84 -18.26
N ARG A 678 -19.40 14.39 -17.60
CA ARG A 678 -20.81 14.17 -17.97
C ARG A 678 -21.17 14.81 -19.29
N LEU A 679 -20.63 15.98 -19.60
CA LEU A 679 -20.87 16.67 -20.87
C LEU A 679 -20.05 16.11 -22.05
N CYS A 680 -19.22 15.08 -21.83
CA CYS A 680 -18.33 14.50 -22.84
C CYS A 680 -18.75 13.06 -23.22
N PRO A 681 -19.69 12.87 -24.17
CA PRO A 681 -20.07 11.54 -24.64
C PRO A 681 -18.94 10.69 -25.24
N SER A 682 -17.86 11.29 -25.75
CA SER A 682 -16.65 10.57 -26.18
C SER A 682 -16.02 9.79 -25.02
N LEU A 683 -16.16 10.28 -23.79
CA LEU A 683 -15.64 9.66 -22.57
C LEU A 683 -16.65 8.72 -21.91
N THR A 684 -17.90 9.16 -21.73
CA THR A 684 -18.93 8.42 -20.96
C THR A 684 -19.69 7.38 -21.77
N PHE A 685 -19.91 7.63 -23.07
CA PHE A 685 -20.56 6.70 -24.01
C PHE A 685 -19.56 6.08 -24.99
N LEU A 686 -18.26 6.40 -24.88
CA LEU A 686 -17.18 5.82 -25.70
C LEU A 686 -17.45 5.97 -27.20
N LEU A 687 -17.94 7.14 -27.60
CA LEU A 687 -18.46 7.40 -28.95
C LEU A 687 -17.38 7.55 -30.03
N ARG A 688 -17.81 7.31 -31.27
CA ARG A 688 -17.13 7.67 -32.50
C ARG A 688 -18.02 8.60 -33.32
N TRP A 689 -17.66 9.88 -33.39
CA TRP A 689 -18.48 10.88 -34.08
C TRP A 689 -18.46 10.68 -35.61
N PRO A 690 -19.61 10.39 -36.24
CA PRO A 690 -19.67 10.16 -37.68
C PRO A 690 -19.56 11.46 -38.49
N SER A 691 -19.96 12.60 -37.90
CA SER A 691 -19.80 13.94 -38.51
C SER A 691 -19.66 15.03 -37.45
N THR A 692 -19.10 16.18 -37.85
CA THR A 692 -19.03 17.39 -37.02
C THR A 692 -20.45 17.89 -36.68
N ARG A 693 -21.40 17.82 -37.63
CA ARG A 693 -22.81 18.20 -37.41
C ARG A 693 -23.45 17.41 -36.28
N GLU A 694 -23.22 16.10 -36.23
CA GLU A 694 -23.77 15.25 -35.16
C GLU A 694 -23.11 15.51 -33.81
N ALA A 695 -21.78 15.71 -33.77
CA ALA A 695 -21.09 16.09 -32.54
C ALA A 695 -21.68 17.38 -31.94
N VAL A 696 -21.90 18.41 -32.76
CA VAL A 696 -22.45 19.70 -32.32
C VAL A 696 -23.89 19.58 -31.83
N ARG A 697 -24.76 18.94 -32.63
CA ARG A 697 -26.15 18.69 -32.23
C ARG A 697 -26.21 17.96 -30.89
N CYS A 698 -25.34 16.97 -30.72
CA CYS A 698 -25.31 16.17 -29.51
C CYS A 698 -24.83 16.95 -28.29
N VAL A 699 -23.74 17.74 -28.37
CA VAL A 699 -23.27 18.50 -27.20
C VAL A 699 -24.29 19.56 -26.77
N VAL A 700 -24.95 20.21 -27.74
CA VAL A 700 -26.05 21.14 -27.44
C VAL A 700 -27.19 20.37 -26.77
N ARG A 701 -27.68 19.27 -27.35
CA ARG A 701 -28.75 18.46 -26.77
C ARG A 701 -28.41 18.00 -25.35
N HIS A 702 -27.24 17.41 -25.15
CA HIS A 702 -26.81 16.83 -23.88
C HIS A 702 -26.66 17.90 -22.78
N SER A 703 -26.25 19.12 -23.16
CA SER A 703 -26.19 20.28 -22.25
C SER A 703 -27.57 20.80 -21.80
N LEU A 704 -28.65 20.43 -22.51
CA LEU A 704 -30.02 20.73 -22.11
C LEU A 704 -30.62 19.63 -21.21
N VAL A 705 -29.91 18.52 -21.00
CA VAL A 705 -30.40 17.35 -20.27
C VAL A 705 -29.77 17.22 -18.88
N LEU A 706 -28.44 17.31 -18.77
CA LEU A 706 -27.72 16.90 -17.57
C LEU A 706 -27.22 18.02 -16.63
N PRO A 707 -26.65 19.14 -17.12
CA PRO A 707 -25.92 20.05 -16.25
C PRO A 707 -26.85 20.97 -15.45
N LEU A 708 -26.23 21.82 -14.62
CA LEU A 708 -26.91 22.77 -13.74
C LEU A 708 -27.81 23.76 -14.51
N TYR A 709 -27.32 24.36 -15.61
CA TYR A 709 -28.09 25.32 -16.41
C TYR A 709 -28.40 24.76 -17.81
N ARG A 710 -29.68 24.45 -18.06
CA ARG A 710 -30.17 23.84 -19.30
C ARG A 710 -30.72 24.93 -20.22
N ASN A 711 -29.83 25.75 -20.76
CA ASN A 711 -30.21 26.91 -21.54
C ASN A 711 -29.61 26.87 -22.96
N TRP A 712 -30.47 26.99 -23.97
CA TRP A 712 -30.08 26.97 -25.39
C TRP A 712 -29.08 28.07 -25.75
N ALA A 713 -29.28 29.29 -25.26
CA ALA A 713 -28.40 30.41 -25.57
C ALA A 713 -27.00 30.24 -24.94
N LEU A 714 -26.94 29.69 -23.72
CA LEU A 714 -25.68 29.34 -23.07
C LEU A 714 -24.94 28.23 -23.84
N ALA A 715 -25.65 27.19 -24.26
CA ALA A 715 -25.06 26.10 -25.06
C ALA A 715 -24.43 26.62 -26.37
N LEU A 716 -25.16 27.47 -27.12
CA LEU A 716 -24.61 28.10 -28.32
C LEU A 716 -23.42 29.01 -28.02
N ARG A 717 -23.43 29.72 -26.88
CA ARG A 717 -22.31 30.56 -26.45
C ARG A 717 -21.05 29.73 -26.19
N VAL A 718 -21.19 28.61 -25.48
CA VAL A 718 -20.07 27.67 -25.23
C VAL A 718 -19.53 27.11 -26.54
N CYS A 719 -20.40 26.72 -27.49
CA CYS A 719 -19.94 26.28 -28.82
C CYS A 719 -19.13 27.36 -29.56
N ARG A 720 -19.46 28.64 -29.41
CA ARG A 720 -18.67 29.74 -29.99
C ARG A 720 -17.30 29.86 -29.34
N ASP A 721 -17.17 29.61 -28.04
CA ASP A 721 -15.86 29.60 -27.40
C ASP A 721 -15.00 28.42 -27.87
N VAL A 722 -15.60 27.25 -28.10
CA VAL A 722 -14.88 26.12 -28.71
C VAL A 722 -14.30 26.54 -30.07
N CYS A 723 -15.06 27.28 -30.88
CA CYS A 723 -14.55 27.85 -32.13
C CYS A 723 -13.38 28.82 -31.92
N GLU A 724 -13.44 29.69 -30.91
CA GLU A 724 -12.34 30.61 -30.60
C GLU A 724 -11.09 29.87 -30.08
N VAL A 725 -11.23 28.80 -29.28
CA VAL A 725 -10.10 27.95 -28.88
C VAL A 725 -9.43 27.30 -30.11
N PHE A 726 -10.22 26.76 -31.04
CA PHE A 726 -9.67 26.18 -32.28
C PHE A 726 -8.98 27.21 -33.17
N LYS A 727 -9.46 28.45 -33.16
CA LYS A 727 -8.87 29.57 -33.90
C LYS A 727 -7.55 30.07 -33.29
N ILE A 728 -7.40 30.02 -31.96
CA ILE A 728 -6.11 30.30 -31.29
C ILE A 728 -5.08 29.24 -31.68
N GLY A 729 -5.52 27.98 -31.81
CA GLY A 729 -4.71 26.89 -32.37
C GLY A 729 -4.38 25.77 -31.36
N PRO A 730 -3.48 24.85 -31.72
CA PRO A 730 -3.25 23.61 -30.97
C PRO A 730 -2.69 23.84 -29.56
N VAL A 731 -2.04 24.99 -29.31
CA VAL A 731 -1.52 25.38 -27.99
C VAL A 731 -2.66 25.57 -26.98
N ALA A 732 -3.71 26.30 -27.37
CA ALA A 732 -4.88 26.51 -26.52
C ALA A 732 -5.64 25.20 -26.26
N VAL A 733 -5.75 24.34 -27.28
CA VAL A 733 -6.33 23.00 -27.14
C VAL A 733 -5.52 22.16 -26.14
N LEU A 734 -4.19 22.18 -26.25
CA LEU A 734 -3.30 21.45 -25.36
C LEU A 734 -3.42 21.93 -23.90
N HIS A 735 -3.50 23.24 -23.68
CA HIS A 735 -3.76 23.81 -22.35
C HIS A 735 -5.06 23.27 -21.75
N CYS A 736 -6.16 23.29 -22.52
CA CYS A 736 -7.45 22.76 -22.06
C CYS A 736 -7.36 21.28 -21.68
N LEU A 737 -6.73 20.45 -22.53
CA LEU A 737 -6.58 19.02 -22.30
C LEU A 737 -5.72 18.71 -21.06
N LEU A 738 -4.62 19.44 -20.85
CA LEU A 738 -3.76 19.28 -19.67
C LEU A 738 -4.50 19.69 -18.40
N THR A 739 -5.31 20.75 -18.45
CA THR A 739 -6.16 21.15 -17.32
C THR A 739 -7.20 20.09 -16.98
N VAL A 740 -7.92 19.55 -17.98
CA VAL A 740 -8.85 18.43 -17.77
C VAL A 740 -8.13 17.20 -17.20
N ARG A 741 -6.94 16.87 -17.71
CA ARG A 741 -6.11 15.77 -17.23
C ARG A 741 -5.78 15.92 -15.74
N ARG A 742 -5.39 17.12 -15.30
CA ARG A 742 -5.14 17.43 -13.89
C ARG A 742 -6.39 17.23 -13.03
N LEU A 743 -7.53 17.71 -13.50
CA LEU A 743 -8.81 17.61 -12.79
C LEU A 743 -9.24 16.15 -12.59
N PHE A 744 -9.08 15.30 -13.62
CA PHE A 744 -9.38 13.88 -13.51
C PHE A 744 -8.43 13.09 -12.61
N ASN A 745 -7.18 13.53 -12.43
CA ASN A 745 -6.24 12.93 -11.48
C ASN A 745 -6.57 13.28 -10.02
N ARG A 746 -7.25 14.41 -9.77
CA ARG A 746 -7.59 14.89 -8.42
C ARG A 746 -8.95 14.39 -7.92
N GLY A 747 -9.84 13.95 -8.80
CA GLY A 747 -11.20 13.55 -8.46
C GLY A 747 -11.34 12.16 -7.81
N ASP A 748 -12.35 11.99 -6.94
CA ASP A 748 -12.54 10.80 -6.09
C ASP A 748 -13.25 9.59 -6.76
N GLU A 749 -13.70 9.68 -8.03
CA GLU A 749 -14.56 8.66 -8.68
C GLU A 749 -13.92 8.01 -9.92
N PHE A 750 -12.68 7.52 -9.79
CA PHE A 750 -11.96 6.77 -10.84
C PHE A 750 -11.79 7.46 -12.21
N ARG A 751 -12.05 8.77 -12.33
CA ARG A 751 -11.93 9.56 -13.57
C ARG A 751 -10.51 9.57 -14.16
N TYR A 752 -9.48 9.27 -13.36
CA TYR A 752 -8.11 9.06 -13.85
C TYR A 752 -8.03 7.97 -14.94
N LEU A 753 -9.02 7.07 -15.04
CA LEU A 753 -9.13 6.10 -16.13
C LEU A 753 -9.26 6.79 -17.50
N PHE A 754 -9.95 7.94 -17.58
CA PHE A 754 -10.02 8.72 -18.81
C PHE A 754 -8.67 9.29 -19.21
N ASN A 755 -7.78 9.59 -18.25
CA ASN A 755 -6.43 10.01 -18.57
C ASN A 755 -5.66 8.90 -19.27
N GLN A 756 -5.75 7.69 -18.73
CA GLN A 756 -5.07 6.52 -19.30
C GLN A 756 -5.67 6.10 -20.63
N LEU A 757 -6.99 6.21 -20.82
CA LEU A 757 -7.69 5.75 -22.02
C LEU A 757 -7.68 6.79 -23.16
N PHE A 758 -7.72 8.09 -22.83
CA PHE A 758 -7.93 9.17 -23.80
C PHE A 758 -6.94 10.33 -23.60
N MET A 759 -6.90 10.97 -22.44
CA MET A 759 -6.25 12.30 -22.31
C MET A 759 -4.74 12.28 -22.53
N ASP A 760 -4.02 11.27 -22.03
CA ASP A 760 -2.56 11.20 -22.19
C ASP A 760 -2.17 11.11 -23.68
N GLU A 761 -2.89 10.28 -24.45
CA GLU A 761 -2.63 10.11 -25.88
C GLU A 761 -3.19 11.28 -26.71
N LEU A 762 -4.29 11.92 -26.29
CA LEU A 762 -4.78 13.17 -26.90
C LEU A 762 -3.78 14.32 -26.75
N CYS A 763 -3.17 14.48 -25.57
CA CYS A 763 -2.15 15.51 -25.34
C CYS A 763 -0.91 15.30 -26.22
N LEU A 764 -0.49 14.03 -26.42
CA LEU A 764 0.59 13.69 -27.35
C LEU A 764 0.18 13.91 -28.81
N TRP A 765 -1.06 13.56 -29.16
CA TRP A 765 -1.56 13.68 -30.53
C TRP A 765 -1.70 15.13 -30.98
N VAL A 766 -2.20 16.03 -30.11
CA VAL A 766 -2.29 17.47 -30.42
C VAL A 766 -0.91 18.09 -30.67
N GLN A 767 0.13 17.60 -30.00
CA GLN A 767 1.51 18.01 -30.26
C GLN A 767 2.04 17.47 -31.60
N ALA A 768 1.52 16.34 -32.11
CA ALA A 768 1.98 15.74 -33.37
C ALA A 768 1.14 16.15 -34.59
N VAL A 769 -0.13 16.50 -34.40
CA VAL A 769 -1.07 16.76 -35.50
C VAL A 769 -0.74 18.06 -36.23
N PRO A 770 -0.82 18.10 -37.57
CA PRO A 770 -0.70 19.36 -38.32
C PRO A 770 -1.77 20.36 -37.90
N GLU A 771 -1.36 21.61 -37.69
CA GLU A 771 -2.24 22.70 -37.24
C GLU A 771 -3.47 22.89 -38.14
N GLY A 772 -3.32 22.68 -39.45
CA GLY A 772 -4.41 22.79 -40.42
C GLY A 772 -5.58 21.82 -40.17
N ILE A 773 -5.38 20.69 -39.48
CA ILE A 773 -6.47 19.76 -39.14
C ILE A 773 -7.36 20.35 -38.03
N VAL A 774 -6.75 20.98 -37.03
CA VAL A 774 -7.44 21.60 -35.89
C VAL A 774 -8.19 22.85 -36.35
N GLN A 775 -7.55 23.68 -37.18
CA GLN A 775 -8.17 24.87 -37.77
C GLN A 775 -9.35 24.52 -38.69
N LYS A 776 -9.17 23.52 -39.57
CA LYS A 776 -10.24 23.02 -40.44
C LYS A 776 -11.45 22.52 -39.64
N LEU A 777 -11.22 21.81 -38.53
CA LEU A 777 -12.29 21.37 -37.64
C LEU A 777 -13.04 22.56 -37.04
N GLY A 778 -12.33 23.62 -36.65
CA GLY A 778 -12.94 24.87 -36.16
C GLY A 778 -13.80 25.57 -37.21
N GLU A 779 -13.37 25.61 -38.47
CA GLU A 779 -14.15 26.16 -39.60
C GLU A 779 -15.40 25.33 -39.91
N GLU A 780 -15.26 24.01 -39.93
CA GLU A 780 -16.38 23.07 -40.10
C GLU A 780 -17.39 23.21 -38.95
N LEU A 781 -16.91 23.29 -37.71
CA LEU A 781 -17.70 23.50 -36.51
C LEU A 781 -18.50 24.81 -36.60
N LYS A 782 -17.85 25.92 -36.95
CA LYS A 782 -18.50 27.22 -37.11
C LYS A 782 -19.59 27.17 -38.19
N THR A 783 -19.29 26.55 -39.32
CA THR A 783 -20.24 26.42 -40.45
C THR A 783 -21.49 25.63 -40.07
N GLU A 784 -21.34 24.55 -39.30
CA GLU A 784 -22.49 23.75 -38.85
C GLU A 784 -23.24 24.41 -37.68
N LEU A 785 -22.54 25.16 -36.82
CA LEU A 785 -23.14 25.93 -35.72
C LEU A 785 -24.04 27.06 -36.25
N ASP A 786 -23.63 27.77 -37.30
CA ASP A 786 -24.42 28.86 -37.89
C ASP A 786 -25.71 28.37 -38.56
N LYS A 787 -25.77 27.08 -38.94
CA LYS A 787 -26.96 26.44 -39.50
C LYS A 787 -27.88 25.81 -38.44
N LEU A 788 -27.41 25.70 -37.19
CA LEU A 788 -28.10 24.95 -36.15
C LEU A 788 -29.33 25.70 -35.63
N THR A 789 -30.49 25.07 -35.73
CA THR A 789 -31.78 25.57 -35.22
C THR A 789 -32.36 24.61 -34.18
N LYS A 790 -33.35 25.05 -33.40
CA LYS A 790 -34.02 24.18 -32.41
C LYS A 790 -34.72 22.99 -33.07
N ALA A 791 -35.22 23.16 -34.29
CA ALA A 791 -35.80 22.11 -35.11
C ALA A 791 -34.80 20.99 -35.50
N ASP A 792 -33.48 21.22 -35.37
CA ASP A 792 -32.47 20.19 -35.59
C ASP A 792 -32.30 19.24 -34.40
N ILE A 793 -32.89 19.55 -33.23
CA ILE A 793 -32.92 18.70 -32.03
C ILE A 793 -34.36 18.20 -31.83
N THR A 794 -34.82 17.40 -32.79
CA THR A 794 -36.22 16.91 -32.84
C THR A 794 -36.58 16.02 -31.67
N GLU A 795 -35.60 15.40 -31.00
CA GLU A 795 -35.84 14.44 -29.93
C GLU A 795 -36.33 15.08 -28.61
N LEU A 796 -36.21 16.41 -28.47
CA LEU A 796 -36.60 17.14 -27.24
C LEU A 796 -37.84 18.03 -27.43
N ASP A 797 -38.40 18.14 -28.64
CA ASP A 797 -39.60 18.94 -28.97
C ASP A 797 -39.58 20.39 -28.41
N LEU A 798 -38.41 21.04 -28.40
CA LEU A 798 -38.20 22.33 -27.73
C LEU A 798 -39.16 23.44 -28.21
N ASP A 799 -39.44 23.51 -29.51
CA ASP A 799 -40.33 24.53 -30.08
C ASP A 799 -41.78 24.38 -29.59
N THR A 800 -42.25 23.13 -29.45
CA THR A 800 -43.59 22.83 -28.91
C THR A 800 -43.67 23.25 -27.44
N ILE A 801 -42.67 22.85 -26.64
CA ILE A 801 -42.60 23.13 -25.20
C ILE A 801 -42.57 24.63 -24.92
N GLU A 802 -41.79 25.39 -25.69
CA GLU A 802 -41.69 26.85 -25.53
C GLU A 802 -42.95 27.59 -25.97
N VAL A 803 -43.63 27.12 -27.02
CA VAL A 803 -44.91 27.69 -27.47
C VAL A 803 -46.00 27.41 -26.44
N GLU A 804 -46.10 26.18 -25.93
CA GLU A 804 -47.03 25.82 -24.85
C GLU A 804 -46.81 26.66 -23.59
N ALA A 805 -45.55 26.86 -23.18
CA ALA A 805 -45.20 27.71 -22.04
C ALA A 805 -45.60 29.18 -22.27
N LYS A 806 -45.33 29.74 -23.45
CA LYS A 806 -45.75 31.11 -23.81
C LYS A 806 -47.26 31.27 -23.81
N LEU A 807 -48.01 30.28 -24.30
CA LEU A 807 -49.47 30.28 -24.27
C LEU A 807 -50.01 30.17 -22.83
N ALA A 808 -49.36 29.40 -21.96
CA ALA A 808 -49.72 29.30 -20.55
C ALA A 808 -49.49 30.64 -19.80
N LEU A 809 -48.39 31.34 -20.09
CA LEU A 809 -48.08 32.66 -19.53
C LEU A 809 -49.02 33.78 -20.01
N LEU A 810 -49.64 33.61 -21.19
CA LEU A 810 -50.57 34.58 -21.79
C LEU A 810 -52.04 34.36 -21.37
N LYS A 811 -52.38 33.25 -20.71
CA LYS A 811 -53.72 33.08 -20.14
C LYS A 811 -53.91 34.11 -19.02
N PRO A 812 -54.91 35.02 -19.11
CA PRO A 812 -55.24 35.85 -17.96
C PRO A 812 -55.58 34.94 -16.78
N LEU A 813 -55.08 35.29 -15.59
CA LEU A 813 -55.51 34.68 -14.33
C LEU A 813 -57.02 34.89 -14.24
N ASP A 814 -57.80 33.86 -14.59
CA ASP A 814 -59.21 33.81 -14.23
C ASP A 814 -59.24 33.84 -12.70
N SER A 815 -59.73 34.96 -12.18
CA SER A 815 -60.03 35.17 -10.79
C SER A 815 -61.19 34.25 -10.43
N ASP A 816 -60.91 33.04 -9.96
CA ASP A 816 -61.79 32.19 -9.16
C ASP A 816 -60.98 30.93 -8.84
N ASP A 817 -60.43 30.87 -7.63
CA ASP A 817 -60.17 29.66 -6.82
C ASP A 817 -59.29 30.06 -5.59
N GLU A 818 -59.77 31.03 -4.81
CA GLU A 818 -59.53 31.03 -3.37
C GLU A 818 -60.70 30.27 -2.74
N GLU A 819 -60.56 28.96 -2.54
CA GLU A 819 -61.17 28.23 -1.42
C GLU A 819 -60.70 26.77 -1.45
N GLU A 820 -60.50 26.20 -0.25
CA GLU A 820 -60.03 24.83 0.05
C GLU A 820 -58.50 24.64 -0.01
N GLU A 821 -57.77 24.28 1.05
CA GLU A 821 -58.13 23.45 2.18
C GLU A 821 -57.14 23.66 3.34
N THR A 822 -57.68 24.00 4.52
CA THR A 822 -57.04 23.75 5.80
C THR A 822 -57.46 22.36 6.29
N LYS A 823 -56.51 21.44 6.46
CA LYS A 823 -56.53 20.38 7.47
C LYS A 823 -55.18 19.70 7.67
#